data_AF-A0A6C2U495-F1
#
_entry.id   AF-A0A6C2U495-F1
#
_cell.length_a   1.000
_cell.length_b   1.000
_cell.length_c   1.000
_cell.angle_alpha   90.00
_cell.angle_beta   90.00
_cell.angle_gamma   90.00
#
_symmetry.space_group_name_H-M   'P 1'
#
loop_
_entity.id
_entity.type
_entity.pdbx_description
1 polymer ?
#
loop_
_entity_poly.entity_id
_entity_poly.type
_entity_poly.pdbx_seq_one_letter_code
_entity_poly.pdbx_strand_id
1 'polypeptide(L)'
;MQKISLLMILVVLVAGSRAADPDYPYWPDYHKAGNGEIVPQSWSATDHILEGWDWSLPPSVTPSSQGVLGMDREIGLGSVPQLDPNFPVNATFVQWVYWRELEPVEGQIDWQPLLDRIDQCETYGQKIIIRILAHTQSKDGNLAKGHAPQWLEGKGIAMADLGTSDWAAYDPADPLFHTYYTNLIDSLRLSGIPQMDTVQAMYVGYASKSLGDEDIGPHGMDPANEPQHVKERLDAWGAAAAGVEHKIFMGGPSEHGFAKGFGVRRGFVEKYLYTIPDDYIGQQVDADGYLYVDEDAWVIKEQAFNGEVNEEYEEAWATAERDYRFGTNLVSFSYRYFMSNLRLVQMRCTYVHNKDTLMPQLLPWVAQELGRTVEDTPDIWCYLNTSYLNKGVLGESSLNERTKVKNFERWLYQRDSAGYETTPVEPISNEPIGLWMTSSDIDHMAKLGQNIGFAIDDRFIGTQPTRVAVKVSYLDQTSGMLTLSYQNPAGAQQKSIPLTQDGKLKTATFIIDDLVAPALGFDYDITFSAPNEAVLSFLRIIKLEGASNPTSSVLFSDTFDDGTIATATDPSDVNGGFDIAGDFSDPEITLFEAGGNAVLDLAGATNDFPFVAMISKKKVNAADEDSLKLQIDVASLSAAHWWMRPLGINLRPNNSAQPQVYNPGTVAPPLGLSLLIGNQDNSNCRVALAACDGVAEDWLWEDLDVSHAELEDGFTAMLTVNPAGWQLKFSGAESLPANASGSWGTLGWNDIFSSNTYVQCYLREDKNASKNPPQTGTARAEIASIHVTGVQLLSEYEIWTTRWGSADLSNPLADFDNDHLSNLAEYALNGNPTNSSDNGLINVEVDESAFTYVHASNAVDGSLVYRLLERTNLVTGISNTNNWDSQTFGPAIDGYAMVSNHYGVGDEGQRFIQLQVEPF
;
A
#
# COMPACT_ATOMS: atom_id res chain seq x y z
N MET A 1 38.99 -19.43 25.70
CA MET A 1 39.55 -20.79 25.63
C MET A 1 38.90 -21.49 24.45
N GLN A 2 39.71 -22.09 23.56
CA GLN A 2 39.34 -22.59 22.23
C GLN A 2 38.12 -23.53 22.24
N LYS A 3 37.11 -23.25 21.39
CA LYS A 3 36.12 -24.25 20.98
C LYS A 3 36.57 -24.88 19.66
N ILE A 4 36.92 -26.15 19.75
CA ILE A 4 37.00 -27.10 18.64
C ILE A 4 35.58 -27.64 18.45
N SER A 5 35.05 -27.53 17.23
CA SER A 5 33.73 -28.00 16.84
C SER A 5 33.63 -29.52 16.95
N LEU A 6 32.57 -29.99 17.62
CA LEU A 6 32.07 -31.36 17.45
C LEU A 6 30.63 -31.30 16.92
N LEU A 7 30.52 -31.82 15.71
CA LEU A 7 29.36 -31.98 14.85
C LEU A 7 28.21 -32.70 15.59
N MET A 8 27.03 -32.06 15.68
CA MET A 8 25.78 -32.74 16.00
C MET A 8 24.88 -32.68 14.76
N ILE A 9 24.74 -33.84 14.12
CA ILE A 9 23.90 -34.07 12.95
C ILE A 9 22.44 -33.95 13.40
N LEU A 10 21.80 -32.86 12.98
CA LEU A 10 20.35 -32.71 13.02
C LEU A 10 19.78 -33.56 11.87
N VAL A 11 19.14 -34.67 12.19
CA VAL A 11 18.25 -35.35 11.24
C VAL A 11 16.95 -34.56 11.22
N VAL A 12 16.93 -33.52 10.41
CA VAL A 12 15.70 -32.95 9.88
C VAL A 12 15.04 -34.05 9.06
N LEU A 13 13.72 -34.21 9.17
CA LEU A 13 12.93 -34.88 8.14
C LEU A 13 13.05 -34.04 6.86
N VAL A 14 14.16 -34.22 6.15
CA VAL A 14 14.32 -33.76 4.77
C VAL A 14 13.34 -34.62 4.00
N ALA A 15 12.24 -34.01 3.52
CA ALA A 15 11.62 -34.50 2.30
C ALA A 15 12.77 -34.65 1.31
N GLY A 16 13.16 -35.89 0.99
CA GLY A 16 14.41 -36.15 0.28
C GLY A 16 14.51 -35.17 -0.87
N SER A 17 15.48 -34.24 -0.82
CA SER A 17 15.71 -33.32 -1.91
C SER A 17 16.04 -34.22 -3.08
N ARG A 18 15.08 -34.39 -3.99
CA ARG A 18 15.46 -34.67 -5.36
C ARG A 18 16.41 -33.54 -5.71
N ALA A 19 17.59 -33.91 -6.21
CA ALA A 19 18.47 -32.89 -6.76
C ALA A 19 17.63 -32.09 -7.76
N ALA A 20 17.60 -30.76 -7.59
CA ALA A 20 16.96 -29.88 -8.54
C ALA A 20 17.43 -30.28 -9.95
N ASP A 21 16.53 -30.19 -10.92
CA ASP A 21 16.86 -30.56 -12.29
C ASP A 21 18.14 -29.82 -12.71
N PRO A 22 19.17 -30.50 -13.25
CA PRO A 22 20.43 -29.86 -13.61
C PRO A 22 20.25 -28.71 -14.60
N ASP A 23 19.15 -28.68 -15.36
CA ASP A 23 18.85 -27.59 -16.30
C ASP A 23 18.18 -26.38 -15.62
N TYR A 24 17.61 -26.54 -14.41
CA TYR A 24 16.93 -25.50 -13.63
C TYR A 24 17.28 -25.53 -12.13
N PRO A 25 18.57 -25.46 -11.74
CA PRO A 25 19.03 -25.78 -10.38
C PRO A 25 18.69 -24.73 -9.32
N TYR A 26 18.17 -23.56 -9.71
CA TYR A 26 17.93 -22.40 -8.85
C TYR A 26 16.46 -22.14 -8.53
N TRP A 27 15.57 -22.98 -9.06
CA TRP A 27 14.13 -22.94 -8.81
C TRP A 27 13.69 -24.24 -8.13
N PRO A 28 12.61 -24.21 -7.34
CA PRO A 28 12.08 -25.43 -6.75
C PRO A 28 11.58 -26.39 -7.83
N ASP A 29 11.65 -27.68 -7.54
CA ASP A 29 10.96 -28.71 -8.34
C ASP A 29 9.48 -28.34 -8.50
N TYR A 30 8.88 -28.76 -9.62
CA TYR A 30 7.46 -28.55 -9.87
C TYR A 30 6.62 -29.08 -8.70
N HIS A 31 5.89 -28.16 -8.06
CA HIS A 31 4.92 -28.43 -7.01
C HIS A 31 3.80 -27.42 -7.11
N LYS A 32 2.58 -27.89 -7.30
CA LYS A 32 1.40 -27.04 -7.34
C LYS A 32 0.89 -26.82 -5.92
N ALA A 33 1.24 -25.68 -5.33
CA ALA A 33 0.89 -25.35 -3.96
C ALA A 33 -0.57 -24.94 -3.85
N GLY A 34 -1.31 -25.53 -2.91
CA GLY A 34 -2.68 -25.10 -2.60
C GLY A 34 -2.70 -23.82 -1.76
N ASN A 35 -3.85 -23.14 -1.68
CA ASN A 35 -3.99 -21.86 -0.95
C ASN A 35 -3.46 -21.89 0.49
N GLY A 36 -3.59 -23.00 1.21
CA GLY A 36 -3.09 -23.16 2.58
C GLY A 36 -1.56 -23.22 2.69
N GLU A 37 -0.83 -23.46 1.60
CA GLU A 37 0.63 -23.48 1.56
C GLU A 37 1.24 -22.11 1.20
N ILE A 38 0.40 -21.16 0.75
CA ILE A 38 0.81 -19.83 0.34
C ILE A 38 0.95 -18.95 1.58
N VAL A 39 2.20 -18.64 1.94
CA VAL A 39 2.52 -17.84 3.11
C VAL A 39 3.58 -16.79 2.75
N PRO A 40 3.48 -15.56 3.28
CA PRO A 40 4.54 -14.58 3.12
C PRO A 40 5.85 -15.13 3.69
N GLN A 41 6.96 -14.92 2.98
CA GLN A 41 8.28 -15.26 3.51
C GLN A 41 8.58 -14.37 4.73
N SER A 42 9.07 -14.97 5.81
CA SER A 42 9.34 -14.25 7.06
C SER A 42 10.35 -13.11 6.86
N TRP A 43 9.99 -11.94 7.38
CA TRP A 43 10.84 -10.75 7.38
C TRP A 43 11.89 -10.80 8.50
N SER A 44 13.08 -10.25 8.23
CA SER A 44 14.10 -9.99 9.25
C SER A 44 14.59 -8.55 9.14
N ALA A 45 14.55 -7.82 10.24
CA ALA A 45 14.96 -6.41 10.34
C ALA A 45 16.46 -6.23 10.61
N THR A 46 17.29 -7.24 10.37
CA THR A 46 18.74 -7.22 10.58
C THR A 46 19.50 -7.72 9.35
N ASP A 47 20.78 -7.38 9.25
CA ASP A 47 21.65 -7.92 8.20
C ASP A 47 21.70 -9.45 8.29
N HIS A 48 21.44 -10.14 7.19
CA HIS A 48 21.41 -11.60 7.17
C HIS A 48 21.65 -12.16 5.76
N ILE A 49 21.88 -13.48 5.67
CA ILE A 49 22.04 -14.22 4.41
C ILE A 49 21.09 -15.41 4.44
N LEU A 50 20.28 -15.57 3.38
CA LEU A 50 19.45 -16.74 3.13
C LEU A 50 19.99 -17.54 1.94
N GLU A 51 19.80 -18.85 1.97
CA GLU A 51 19.98 -19.70 0.78
C GLU A 51 18.75 -19.55 -0.13
N GLY A 52 18.99 -19.33 -1.43
CA GLY A 52 17.95 -19.08 -2.42
C GLY A 52 17.50 -17.62 -2.53
N TRP A 53 16.30 -17.45 -3.09
CA TRP A 53 15.63 -16.16 -3.27
C TRP A 53 15.04 -15.65 -1.95
N ASP A 54 14.96 -14.33 -1.78
CA ASP A 54 14.29 -13.70 -0.65
C ASP A 54 13.19 -12.75 -1.13
N TRP A 55 11.95 -13.19 -0.96
CA TRP A 55 10.74 -12.47 -1.31
C TRP A 55 10.14 -11.69 -0.13
N SER A 56 10.72 -11.79 1.06
CA SER A 56 10.13 -11.17 2.25
C SER A 56 10.07 -9.65 2.11
N LEU A 57 8.94 -9.10 2.55
CA LEU A 57 8.65 -7.68 2.71
C LEU A 57 8.33 -7.41 4.19
N PRO A 58 8.50 -6.17 4.68
CA PRO A 58 8.06 -5.80 6.02
C PRO A 58 6.58 -6.17 6.26
N PRO A 59 6.20 -6.65 7.46
CA PRO A 59 4.82 -7.03 7.75
C PRO A 59 3.79 -5.91 7.59
N SER A 60 4.21 -4.64 7.67
CA SER A 60 3.33 -3.48 7.47
C SER A 60 2.93 -3.24 6.01
N VAL A 61 3.59 -3.89 5.04
CA VAL A 61 3.26 -3.72 3.62
C VAL A 61 1.90 -4.35 3.31
N THR A 62 0.97 -3.53 2.84
CA THR A 62 -0.34 -3.97 2.37
C THR A 62 -0.38 -4.02 0.83
N PRO A 63 -1.40 -4.64 0.20
CA PRO A 63 -1.61 -4.54 -1.25
C PRO A 63 -2.06 -3.12 -1.65
N SER A 64 -1.70 -2.68 -2.86
CA SER A 64 -2.29 -1.47 -3.46
C SER A 64 -3.79 -1.67 -3.68
N SER A 65 -4.62 -0.66 -3.44
CA SER A 65 -6.05 -0.72 -3.74
C SER A 65 -6.36 -0.93 -5.23
N GLN A 66 -5.40 -0.64 -6.11
CA GLN A 66 -5.50 -0.89 -7.55
C GLN A 66 -5.07 -2.30 -7.95
N GLY A 67 -4.27 -2.96 -7.11
CA GLY A 67 -3.75 -4.30 -7.36
C GLY A 67 -4.73 -5.38 -6.96
N VAL A 68 -5.08 -6.30 -7.87
CA VAL A 68 -6.02 -7.40 -7.61
C VAL A 68 -5.52 -8.75 -8.14
N LEU A 69 -5.80 -9.81 -7.38
CA LEU A 69 -5.44 -11.18 -7.73
C LEU A 69 -6.71 -12.00 -8.00
N GLY A 70 -6.87 -12.47 -9.23
CA GLY A 70 -7.96 -13.38 -9.60
C GLY A 70 -7.65 -14.81 -9.16
N MET A 71 -8.15 -15.23 -8.00
CA MET A 71 -7.77 -16.51 -7.36
C MET A 71 -8.63 -17.70 -7.76
N ASP A 72 -9.88 -17.46 -8.15
CA ASP A 72 -10.77 -18.53 -8.61
C ASP A 72 -11.72 -18.02 -9.69
N ARG A 73 -12.28 -18.96 -10.45
CA ARG A 73 -13.13 -18.68 -11.60
C ARG A 73 -14.31 -19.64 -11.68
N GLU A 74 -15.50 -19.07 -11.90
CA GLU A 74 -16.70 -19.81 -12.27
C GLU A 74 -17.15 -19.43 -13.68
N ILE A 75 -17.63 -20.41 -14.44
CA ILE A 75 -18.18 -20.21 -15.78
C ILE A 75 -19.66 -20.60 -15.80
N GLY A 76 -20.50 -19.61 -16.12
CA GLY A 76 -21.95 -19.67 -15.95
C GLY A 76 -22.37 -19.25 -14.55
N LEU A 77 -23.66 -19.34 -14.26
CA LEU A 77 -24.20 -18.90 -12.97
C LEU A 77 -24.19 -20.02 -11.90
N GLY A 78 -23.02 -20.59 -11.60
CA GLY A 78 -22.79 -21.59 -10.52
C GLY A 78 -22.63 -21.01 -9.10
N SER A 79 -21.98 -21.67 -8.14
CA SER A 79 -21.78 -21.08 -6.81
C SER A 79 -20.64 -20.05 -6.77
N VAL A 80 -20.75 -18.99 -5.98
CA VAL A 80 -19.61 -18.10 -5.68
C VAL A 80 -18.75 -18.75 -4.58
N PRO A 81 -17.46 -19.04 -4.84
CA PRO A 81 -16.55 -19.52 -3.81
C PRO A 81 -16.18 -18.37 -2.85
N GLN A 82 -16.15 -18.68 -1.56
CA GLN A 82 -15.56 -17.79 -0.56
C GLN A 82 -14.03 -17.92 -0.62
N LEU A 83 -13.35 -16.81 -0.90
CA LEU A 83 -11.89 -16.76 -0.93
C LEU A 83 -11.36 -16.53 0.49
N ASP A 84 -10.35 -17.32 0.90
CA ASP A 84 -9.75 -17.26 2.24
C ASP A 84 -8.20 -17.31 2.15
N PRO A 85 -7.56 -16.23 1.67
CA PRO A 85 -6.11 -16.17 1.54
C PRO A 85 -5.42 -15.96 2.90
N ASN A 86 -4.35 -16.70 3.16
CA ASN A 86 -3.50 -16.54 4.36
C ASN A 86 -2.37 -15.51 4.18
N PHE A 87 -2.51 -14.58 3.22
CA PHE A 87 -1.49 -13.59 2.89
C PHE A 87 -2.14 -12.26 2.46
N PRO A 88 -1.45 -11.12 2.56
CA PRO A 88 -2.00 -9.83 2.18
C PRO A 88 -2.30 -9.79 0.67
N VAL A 89 -3.58 -9.68 0.31
CA VAL A 89 -4.04 -9.60 -1.09
C VAL A 89 -5.44 -8.99 -1.20
N ASN A 90 -5.71 -8.28 -2.30
CA ASN A 90 -7.08 -7.97 -2.70
C ASN A 90 -7.64 -9.14 -3.51
N ALA A 91 -8.17 -10.13 -2.80
CA ALA A 91 -8.71 -11.35 -3.38
C ALA A 91 -9.92 -11.05 -4.28
N THR A 92 -9.87 -11.54 -5.50
CA THR A 92 -10.88 -11.29 -6.52
C THR A 92 -11.38 -12.59 -7.15
N PHE A 93 -12.70 -12.71 -7.24
CA PHE A 93 -13.36 -13.81 -7.94
C PHE A 93 -13.65 -13.44 -9.40
N VAL A 94 -13.41 -14.37 -10.32
CA VAL A 94 -13.64 -14.15 -11.76
C VAL A 94 -14.92 -14.86 -12.19
N GLN A 95 -15.93 -14.09 -12.57
CA GLN A 95 -17.22 -14.59 -13.01
C GLN A 95 -17.35 -14.48 -14.53
N TRP A 96 -17.44 -15.62 -15.23
CA TRP A 96 -17.85 -15.64 -16.63
C TRP A 96 -19.34 -15.97 -16.68
N VAL A 97 -20.14 -15.15 -17.37
CA VAL A 97 -21.60 -15.33 -17.46
C VAL A 97 -22.02 -15.58 -18.90
N TYR A 98 -22.90 -16.56 -19.14
CA TYR A 98 -23.41 -16.79 -20.48
C TYR A 98 -24.54 -15.80 -20.78
N TRP A 99 -24.53 -15.17 -21.94
CA TRP A 99 -25.65 -14.30 -22.35
C TRP A 99 -27.00 -15.04 -22.33
N ARG A 100 -27.05 -16.31 -22.74
CA ARG A 100 -28.30 -17.11 -22.67
C ARG A 100 -28.89 -17.25 -21.27
N GLU A 101 -28.08 -17.15 -20.21
CA GLU A 101 -28.56 -17.26 -18.83
C GLU A 101 -29.17 -15.94 -18.38
N LEU A 102 -28.66 -14.82 -18.90
CA LEU A 102 -29.22 -13.49 -18.69
C LEU A 102 -30.47 -13.26 -19.55
N GLU A 103 -30.53 -13.83 -20.75
CA GLU A 103 -31.64 -13.62 -21.69
C GLU A 103 -32.15 -14.94 -22.29
N PRO A 104 -32.80 -15.81 -21.49
CA PRO A 104 -33.33 -17.08 -21.97
C PRO A 104 -34.49 -16.91 -22.97
N VAL A 105 -35.19 -15.77 -22.92
CA VAL A 105 -36.29 -15.40 -23.82
C VAL A 105 -35.98 -14.05 -24.47
N GLU A 106 -36.13 -13.96 -25.80
CA GLU A 106 -35.84 -12.75 -26.58
C GLU A 106 -36.51 -11.51 -25.96
N GLY A 107 -35.71 -10.49 -25.64
CA GLY A 107 -36.13 -9.22 -25.05
C GLY A 107 -36.38 -9.25 -23.54
N GLN A 108 -36.14 -10.38 -22.85
CA GLN A 108 -36.32 -10.51 -21.39
C GLN A 108 -34.97 -10.76 -20.72
N ILE A 109 -34.19 -9.69 -20.58
CA ILE A 109 -32.88 -9.73 -19.90
C ILE A 109 -33.12 -9.62 -18.38
N ASP A 110 -32.60 -10.58 -17.62
CA ASP A 110 -32.63 -10.64 -16.17
C ASP A 110 -31.20 -10.60 -15.59
N TRP A 111 -30.89 -9.51 -14.91
CA TRP A 111 -29.60 -9.29 -14.24
C TRP A 111 -29.59 -9.78 -12.78
N GLN A 112 -30.74 -10.14 -12.20
CA GLN A 112 -30.85 -10.50 -10.79
C GLN A 112 -29.89 -11.65 -10.41
N PRO A 113 -29.74 -12.72 -11.20
CA PRO A 113 -28.80 -13.79 -10.86
C PRO A 113 -27.32 -13.37 -10.80
N LEU A 114 -26.94 -12.30 -11.50
CA LEU A 114 -25.60 -11.73 -11.43
C LEU A 114 -25.48 -10.78 -10.23
N LEU A 115 -26.51 -9.96 -9.97
CA LEU A 115 -26.59 -9.11 -8.78
C LEU A 115 -26.48 -9.93 -7.49
N ASP A 116 -27.21 -11.05 -7.39
CA ASP A 116 -27.16 -11.95 -6.23
C ASP A 116 -25.73 -12.45 -5.92
N ARG A 117 -24.88 -12.60 -6.96
CA ARG A 117 -23.47 -12.99 -6.79
C ARG A 117 -22.60 -11.85 -6.33
N ILE A 118 -22.86 -10.65 -6.84
CA ILE A 118 -22.14 -9.45 -6.43
C ILE A 118 -22.41 -9.23 -4.93
N ASP A 119 -23.68 -9.33 -4.51
CA ASP A 119 -24.08 -9.27 -3.10
C ASP A 119 -23.42 -10.38 -2.26
N GLN A 120 -23.26 -11.58 -2.83
CA GLN A 120 -22.54 -12.68 -2.16
C GLN A 120 -21.04 -12.38 -2.01
N CYS A 121 -20.39 -11.80 -3.02
CA CYS A 121 -19.01 -11.34 -2.92
C CYS A 121 -18.85 -10.23 -1.86
N GLU A 122 -19.80 -9.29 -1.76
CA GLU A 122 -19.84 -8.29 -0.70
C GLU A 122 -19.92 -8.92 0.68
N THR A 123 -20.80 -9.91 0.84
CA THR A 123 -20.95 -10.67 2.10
C THR A 123 -19.65 -11.38 2.49
N TYR A 124 -18.87 -11.84 1.51
CA TYR A 124 -17.56 -12.48 1.73
C TYR A 124 -16.40 -11.49 1.84
N GLY A 125 -16.62 -10.19 1.62
CA GLY A 125 -15.56 -9.18 1.63
C GLY A 125 -14.57 -9.31 0.47
N GLN A 126 -14.97 -9.89 -0.66
CA GLN A 126 -14.13 -10.11 -1.83
C GLN A 126 -14.63 -9.30 -3.05
N LYS A 127 -13.74 -9.04 -4.01
CA LYS A 127 -14.08 -8.34 -5.26
C LYS A 127 -14.50 -9.31 -6.35
N ILE A 128 -15.12 -8.78 -7.42
CA ILE A 128 -15.52 -9.56 -8.60
C ILE A 128 -15.07 -8.91 -9.91
N ILE A 129 -14.60 -9.74 -10.85
CA ILE A 129 -14.35 -9.38 -12.26
C ILE A 129 -15.33 -10.15 -13.13
N ILE A 130 -15.99 -9.46 -14.05
CA ILE A 130 -17.09 -10.04 -14.85
C ILE A 130 -16.69 -10.14 -16.33
N ARG A 131 -16.98 -11.27 -16.96
CA ARG A 131 -16.90 -11.45 -18.41
C ARG A 131 -18.19 -12.02 -18.95
N ILE A 132 -18.78 -11.36 -19.94
CA ILE A 132 -19.98 -11.86 -20.62
C ILE A 132 -19.54 -12.66 -21.85
N LEU A 133 -19.95 -13.92 -21.91
CA LEU A 133 -19.74 -14.80 -23.06
C LEU A 133 -20.97 -14.76 -23.96
N ALA A 134 -20.81 -14.24 -25.17
CA ALA A 134 -21.92 -13.81 -26.02
C ALA A 134 -21.94 -14.45 -27.42
N HIS A 135 -20.84 -15.01 -27.93
CA HIS A 135 -20.78 -15.29 -29.37
C HIS A 135 -21.00 -16.75 -29.75
N THR A 136 -20.73 -17.72 -28.89
CA THR A 136 -20.78 -19.14 -29.31
C THR A 136 -22.22 -19.65 -29.45
N GLN A 137 -22.48 -20.36 -30.54
CA GLN A 137 -23.73 -21.05 -30.82
C GLN A 137 -23.71 -22.49 -30.30
N SER A 138 -24.86 -23.00 -29.85
CA SER A 138 -25.00 -24.43 -29.55
C SER A 138 -24.91 -25.27 -30.83
N LYS A 139 -23.89 -26.12 -30.95
CA LYS A 139 -23.78 -27.12 -32.03
C LYS A 139 -24.46 -28.42 -31.62
N ASP A 140 -25.26 -29.00 -32.51
CA ASP A 140 -25.94 -30.29 -32.32
C ASP A 140 -26.78 -30.38 -31.04
N GLY A 141 -27.29 -29.24 -30.55
CA GLY A 141 -28.03 -29.14 -29.29
C GLY A 141 -27.18 -29.25 -28.01
N ASN A 142 -25.84 -29.25 -28.13
CA ASN A 142 -24.95 -29.28 -26.98
C ASN A 142 -24.85 -27.91 -26.30
N LEU A 143 -25.62 -27.74 -25.23
CA LEU A 143 -25.62 -26.53 -24.41
C LEU A 143 -24.28 -26.26 -23.73
N ALA A 144 -23.40 -27.23 -23.54
CA ALA A 144 -22.07 -26.95 -22.98
C ALA A 144 -21.15 -26.18 -23.95
N LYS A 145 -21.58 -25.98 -25.22
CA LYS A 145 -20.77 -25.36 -26.27
C LYS A 145 -21.35 -24.06 -26.87
N GLY A 146 -22.47 -23.56 -26.34
CA GLY A 146 -23.13 -22.35 -26.85
C GLY A 146 -23.53 -21.38 -25.74
N HIS A 147 -22.91 -20.22 -25.68
CA HIS A 147 -23.12 -19.20 -24.63
C HIS A 147 -24.15 -18.14 -25.04
N ALA A 148 -24.32 -17.93 -26.34
CA ALA A 148 -25.33 -17.04 -26.90
C ALA A 148 -26.75 -17.61 -26.71
N PRO A 149 -27.79 -16.77 -26.61
CA PRO A 149 -29.16 -17.23 -26.48
C PRO A 149 -29.61 -18.13 -27.64
N GLN A 150 -30.33 -19.20 -27.32
CA GLN A 150 -30.83 -20.16 -28.33
C GLN A 150 -31.82 -19.54 -29.31
N TRP A 151 -32.54 -18.50 -28.89
CA TRP A 151 -33.51 -17.82 -29.76
C TRP A 151 -32.84 -17.07 -30.93
N LEU A 152 -31.52 -16.87 -30.92
CA LEU A 152 -30.77 -16.37 -32.08
C LEU A 152 -30.67 -17.40 -33.22
N GLU A 153 -30.83 -18.69 -32.90
CA GLU A 153 -30.72 -19.77 -33.88
C GLU A 153 -31.84 -19.68 -34.93
N GLY A 154 -31.47 -19.79 -36.21
CA GLY A 154 -32.41 -19.71 -37.32
C GLY A 154 -32.82 -18.30 -37.75
N LYS A 155 -32.29 -17.24 -37.12
CA LYS A 155 -32.51 -15.84 -37.55
C LYS A 155 -31.70 -15.42 -38.78
N GLY A 156 -30.87 -16.30 -39.33
CA GLY A 156 -30.07 -16.03 -40.52
C GLY A 156 -28.82 -15.18 -40.27
N ILE A 157 -28.34 -15.12 -39.03
CA ILE A 157 -27.13 -14.42 -38.62
C ILE A 157 -25.89 -15.13 -39.17
N ALA A 158 -24.94 -14.37 -39.71
CA ALA A 158 -23.66 -14.90 -40.19
C ALA A 158 -22.81 -15.49 -39.06
N MET A 159 -21.97 -16.48 -39.40
CA MET A 159 -21.02 -17.11 -38.47
C MET A 159 -19.60 -16.66 -38.79
N ALA A 160 -18.79 -16.42 -37.76
CA ALA A 160 -17.37 -16.13 -37.89
C ALA A 160 -16.60 -17.40 -38.28
N ASP A 161 -15.67 -17.28 -39.25
CA ASP A 161 -14.70 -18.34 -39.52
C ASP A 161 -13.53 -18.24 -38.53
N LEU A 162 -13.60 -19.07 -37.50
CA LEU A 162 -12.59 -19.14 -36.45
C LEU A 162 -11.54 -20.22 -36.73
N GLY A 163 -11.63 -20.99 -37.82
CA GLY A 163 -10.68 -22.07 -38.09
C GLY A 163 -10.56 -23.11 -36.97
N THR A 164 -11.64 -23.35 -36.22
CA THR A 164 -11.77 -24.43 -35.22
C THR A 164 -13.02 -25.26 -35.53
N SER A 165 -12.94 -26.57 -35.30
CA SER A 165 -14.09 -27.48 -35.44
C SER A 165 -14.99 -27.49 -34.21
N ASP A 166 -14.50 -27.05 -33.05
CA ASP A 166 -15.06 -27.43 -31.75
C ASP A 166 -16.36 -26.71 -31.39
N TRP A 167 -16.54 -25.48 -31.89
CA TRP A 167 -17.75 -24.65 -31.77
C TRP A 167 -17.92 -23.73 -32.99
N ALA A 168 -19.06 -23.05 -33.08
CA ALA A 168 -19.33 -21.98 -34.04
C ALA A 168 -19.60 -20.70 -33.25
N ALA A 169 -19.24 -19.54 -33.80
CA ALA A 169 -19.52 -18.25 -33.20
C ALA A 169 -20.27 -17.37 -34.19
N TYR A 170 -21.26 -16.61 -33.71
CA TYR A 170 -21.89 -15.56 -34.49
C TYR A 170 -20.85 -14.49 -34.85
N ASP A 171 -20.92 -13.98 -36.08
CA ASP A 171 -20.05 -12.90 -36.54
C ASP A 171 -20.50 -11.58 -35.88
N PRO A 172 -19.65 -10.93 -35.07
CA PRO A 172 -20.01 -9.65 -34.45
C PRO A 172 -20.24 -8.51 -35.45
N ALA A 173 -19.81 -8.66 -36.71
CA ALA A 173 -20.06 -7.71 -37.79
C ALA A 173 -21.44 -7.89 -38.46
N ASP A 174 -22.16 -8.99 -38.18
CA ASP A 174 -23.52 -9.19 -38.69
C ASP A 174 -24.45 -8.12 -38.07
N PRO A 175 -25.15 -7.30 -38.86
CA PRO A 175 -25.95 -6.19 -38.32
C PRO A 175 -27.04 -6.63 -37.34
N LEU A 176 -27.61 -7.83 -37.53
CA LEU A 176 -28.65 -8.34 -36.65
C LEU A 176 -28.06 -8.79 -35.32
N PHE A 177 -26.94 -9.53 -35.34
CA PHE A 177 -26.24 -9.89 -34.11
C PHE A 177 -25.73 -8.66 -33.35
N HIS A 178 -25.12 -7.72 -34.07
CA HIS A 178 -24.60 -6.48 -33.49
C HIS A 178 -25.70 -5.71 -32.75
N THR A 179 -26.89 -5.58 -33.36
CA THR A 179 -28.04 -4.93 -32.72
C THR A 179 -28.45 -5.61 -31.42
N TYR A 180 -28.55 -6.94 -31.39
CA TYR A 180 -28.90 -7.67 -30.16
C TYR A 180 -27.81 -7.55 -29.10
N TYR A 181 -26.54 -7.62 -29.50
CA TYR A 181 -25.41 -7.45 -28.58
C TYR A 181 -25.40 -6.05 -27.95
N THR A 182 -25.58 -4.98 -28.74
CA THR A 182 -25.63 -3.62 -28.19
C THR A 182 -26.83 -3.38 -27.29
N ASN A 183 -27.97 -4.05 -27.54
CA ASN A 183 -29.12 -4.02 -26.63
C ASN A 183 -28.82 -4.69 -25.29
N LEU A 184 -28.06 -5.79 -25.28
CA LEU A 184 -27.59 -6.42 -24.04
C LEU A 184 -26.71 -5.44 -23.24
N ILE A 185 -25.77 -4.76 -23.89
CA ILE A 185 -24.88 -3.80 -23.22
C ILE A 185 -25.63 -2.54 -22.76
N ASP A 186 -26.63 -2.07 -23.51
CA ASP A 186 -27.51 -0.99 -23.02
C ASP A 186 -28.35 -1.43 -21.81
N SER A 187 -28.78 -2.70 -21.76
CA SER A 187 -29.42 -3.25 -20.56
C SER A 187 -28.46 -3.33 -19.37
N LEU A 188 -27.18 -3.67 -19.61
CA LEU A 188 -26.14 -3.62 -18.58
C LEU A 188 -25.94 -2.19 -18.05
N ARG A 189 -25.95 -1.18 -18.92
CA ARG A 189 -25.92 0.24 -18.50
C ARG A 189 -27.07 0.57 -17.55
N LEU A 190 -28.28 0.07 -17.86
CA LEU A 190 -29.46 0.32 -17.04
C LEU A 190 -29.46 -0.44 -15.70
N SER A 191 -28.69 -1.52 -15.57
CA SER A 191 -28.60 -2.28 -14.31
C SER A 191 -27.70 -1.62 -13.26
N GLY A 192 -26.78 -0.75 -13.68
CA GLY A 192 -25.83 -0.07 -12.78
C GLY A 192 -24.68 -0.96 -12.27
N ILE A 193 -24.56 -2.19 -12.77
CA ILE A 193 -23.52 -3.15 -12.36
C ILE A 193 -22.09 -2.58 -12.53
N PRO A 194 -21.73 -1.90 -13.64
CA PRO A 194 -20.37 -1.37 -13.79
C PRO A 194 -19.97 -0.37 -12.68
N GLN A 195 -20.94 0.34 -12.11
CA GLN A 195 -20.72 1.37 -11.08
C GLN A 195 -20.60 0.79 -9.66
N MET A 196 -20.89 -0.49 -9.45
CA MET A 196 -20.81 -1.10 -8.12
C MET A 196 -19.34 -1.21 -7.65
N ASP A 197 -19.08 -0.88 -6.37
CA ASP A 197 -17.73 -0.88 -5.78
C ASP A 197 -17.10 -2.28 -5.70
N THR A 198 -17.94 -3.31 -5.65
CA THR A 198 -17.53 -4.71 -5.61
C THR A 198 -17.05 -5.19 -6.98
N VAL A 199 -17.59 -4.62 -8.06
CA VAL A 199 -17.17 -4.90 -9.44
C VAL A 199 -15.88 -4.13 -9.71
N GLN A 200 -14.77 -4.86 -9.75
CA GLN A 200 -13.46 -4.28 -10.00
C GLN A 200 -13.27 -3.97 -11.48
N ALA A 201 -13.69 -4.89 -12.35
CA ALA A 201 -13.48 -4.75 -13.78
C ALA A 201 -14.43 -5.62 -14.60
N MET A 202 -14.67 -5.23 -15.86
CA MET A 202 -15.46 -5.99 -16.82
C MET A 202 -14.75 -6.16 -18.16
N TYR A 203 -14.78 -7.38 -18.68
CA TYR A 203 -14.09 -7.77 -19.91
C TYR A 203 -14.98 -7.56 -21.14
N VAL A 204 -14.48 -6.83 -22.14
CA VAL A 204 -15.05 -6.76 -23.49
C VAL A 204 -14.19 -7.56 -24.48
N GLY A 205 -14.81 -8.58 -25.08
CA GLY A 205 -14.15 -9.49 -26.03
C GLY A 205 -14.50 -9.27 -27.51
N TYR A 206 -14.17 -10.25 -28.35
CA TYR A 206 -14.69 -10.43 -29.71
C TYR A 206 -14.85 -11.93 -30.00
N ALA A 207 -15.43 -12.30 -31.15
CA ALA A 207 -15.53 -13.70 -31.54
C ALA A 207 -14.13 -14.34 -31.68
N SER A 208 -13.85 -15.41 -30.91
CA SER A 208 -12.51 -16.03 -30.87
C SER A 208 -12.49 -17.56 -30.72
N LYS A 209 -11.32 -18.17 -31.01
CA LYS A 209 -11.05 -19.61 -30.94
C LYS A 209 -10.93 -20.17 -29.52
N SER A 210 -11.12 -19.34 -28.49
CA SER A 210 -11.03 -19.71 -27.07
C SER A 210 -12.34 -19.35 -26.37
N LEU A 211 -13.35 -20.22 -26.52
CA LEU A 211 -14.71 -20.06 -25.97
C LEU A 211 -15.51 -18.85 -26.49
N GLY A 212 -15.06 -18.23 -27.58
CA GLY A 212 -15.84 -17.29 -28.39
C GLY A 212 -15.79 -15.82 -27.99
N ASP A 213 -15.05 -15.43 -26.95
CA ASP A 213 -15.12 -14.06 -26.41
C ASP A 213 -13.74 -13.51 -26.03
N GLU A 214 -12.70 -13.73 -26.84
CA GLU A 214 -11.35 -13.14 -26.64
C GLU A 214 -11.06 -12.06 -27.69
N ASP A 215 -9.92 -11.37 -27.58
CA ASP A 215 -9.54 -10.27 -28.49
C ASP A 215 -10.52 -9.08 -28.43
N ILE A 216 -10.35 -8.06 -29.27
CA ILE A 216 -11.26 -6.90 -29.34
C ILE A 216 -11.80 -6.61 -30.76
N GLY A 217 -11.35 -7.37 -31.75
CA GLY A 217 -11.78 -7.22 -33.14
C GLY A 217 -11.50 -8.45 -34.00
N PRO A 218 -11.78 -8.38 -35.32
CA PRO A 218 -11.47 -9.45 -36.25
C PRO A 218 -9.98 -9.86 -36.20
N HIS A 219 -9.69 -11.12 -36.50
CA HIS A 219 -8.32 -11.62 -36.49
C HIS A 219 -7.40 -10.80 -37.42
N GLY A 220 -6.29 -10.32 -36.88
CA GLY A 220 -5.33 -9.48 -37.62
C GLY A 220 -5.77 -8.02 -37.81
N MET A 221 -6.77 -7.56 -37.06
CA MET A 221 -7.17 -6.15 -37.04
C MET A 221 -5.99 -5.25 -36.65
N ASP A 222 -5.80 -4.17 -37.42
CA ASP A 222 -4.92 -3.07 -37.08
C ASP A 222 -5.61 -2.16 -36.04
N PRO A 223 -5.05 -1.98 -34.83
CA PRO A 223 -5.63 -1.15 -33.78
C PRO A 223 -5.85 0.31 -34.18
N ALA A 224 -5.14 0.83 -35.19
CA ALA A 224 -5.32 2.18 -35.70
C ALA A 224 -6.46 2.30 -36.75
N ASN A 225 -6.89 1.18 -37.33
CA ASN A 225 -7.86 1.12 -38.42
C ASN A 225 -9.04 0.20 -38.08
N GLU A 226 -9.63 0.44 -36.92
CA GLU A 226 -10.70 -0.39 -36.39
C GLU A 226 -12.00 -0.26 -37.21
N PRO A 227 -12.67 -1.38 -37.52
CA PRO A 227 -13.98 -1.37 -38.16
C PRO A 227 -15.05 -0.64 -37.34
N GLN A 228 -16.03 -0.07 -38.04
CA GLN A 228 -17.10 0.72 -37.41
C GLN A 228 -17.87 -0.06 -36.33
N HIS A 229 -18.19 -1.34 -36.55
CA HIS A 229 -18.93 -2.15 -35.58
C HIS A 229 -18.12 -2.45 -34.31
N VAL A 230 -16.79 -2.43 -34.36
CA VAL A 230 -15.92 -2.53 -33.16
C VAL A 230 -16.02 -1.23 -32.36
N LYS A 231 -15.95 -0.07 -33.03
CA LYS A 231 -16.11 1.24 -32.39
C LYS A 231 -17.47 1.40 -31.72
N GLU A 232 -18.55 1.02 -32.40
CA GLU A 232 -19.92 1.06 -31.87
C GLU A 232 -20.09 0.17 -30.63
N ARG A 233 -19.45 -1.00 -30.62
CA ARG A 233 -19.40 -1.88 -29.45
C ARG A 233 -18.67 -1.22 -28.28
N LEU A 234 -17.50 -0.65 -28.52
CA LEU A 234 -16.74 0.07 -27.50
C LEU A 234 -17.47 1.33 -27.00
N ASP A 235 -18.20 2.02 -27.88
CA ASP A 235 -19.09 3.13 -27.50
C ASP A 235 -20.20 2.66 -26.55
N ALA A 236 -20.83 1.51 -26.83
CA ALA A 236 -21.85 0.94 -25.95
C ALA A 236 -21.29 0.59 -24.56
N TRP A 237 -20.11 -0.03 -24.50
CA TRP A 237 -19.42 -0.30 -23.23
C TRP A 237 -19.03 0.99 -22.50
N GLY A 238 -18.60 2.02 -23.22
CA GLY A 238 -18.24 3.31 -22.62
C GLY A 238 -19.46 4.00 -22.03
N ALA A 239 -20.61 3.92 -22.71
CA ALA A 239 -21.88 4.39 -22.17
C ALA A 239 -22.33 3.58 -20.95
N ALA A 240 -22.09 2.27 -20.92
CA ALA A 240 -22.39 1.41 -19.77
C ALA A 240 -21.54 1.73 -18.53
N ALA A 241 -20.27 2.06 -18.75
CA ALA A 241 -19.30 2.34 -17.70
C ALA A 241 -19.06 3.84 -17.47
N ALA A 242 -20.00 4.71 -17.86
CA ALA A 242 -19.83 6.15 -17.74
C ALA A 242 -19.42 6.58 -16.31
N GLY A 243 -18.30 7.29 -16.19
CA GLY A 243 -17.69 7.71 -14.92
C GLY A 243 -16.80 6.68 -14.23
N VAL A 244 -16.72 5.45 -14.75
CA VAL A 244 -15.87 4.35 -14.27
C VAL A 244 -15.23 3.59 -15.45
N GLU A 245 -14.92 4.29 -16.54
CA GLU A 245 -14.46 3.70 -17.80
C GLU A 245 -13.18 2.86 -17.63
N HIS A 246 -12.33 3.24 -16.68
CA HIS A 246 -11.11 2.52 -16.29
C HIS A 246 -11.36 1.06 -15.84
N LYS A 247 -12.58 0.71 -15.42
CA LYS A 247 -12.98 -0.66 -15.08
C LYS A 247 -13.19 -1.56 -16.30
N ILE A 248 -13.38 -0.98 -17.49
CA ILE A 248 -13.55 -1.77 -18.71
C ILE A 248 -12.20 -2.12 -19.28
N PHE A 249 -12.01 -3.38 -19.64
CA PHE A 249 -10.76 -3.83 -20.23
C PHE A 249 -10.98 -4.79 -21.38
N MET A 250 -10.08 -4.69 -22.35
CA MET A 250 -10.22 -5.29 -23.67
C MET A 250 -9.33 -6.52 -23.81
N GLY A 251 -9.77 -7.49 -24.63
CA GLY A 251 -8.99 -8.68 -24.98
C GLY A 251 -7.77 -8.45 -25.88
N GLY A 252 -7.52 -7.22 -26.28
CA GLY A 252 -6.42 -6.81 -27.15
C GLY A 252 -6.38 -5.29 -27.30
N PRO A 253 -5.36 -4.74 -27.97
CA PRO A 253 -5.23 -3.29 -28.15
C PRO A 253 -6.29 -2.72 -29.10
N SER A 254 -6.76 -1.52 -28.78
CA SER A 254 -7.75 -0.75 -29.55
C SER A 254 -7.53 0.74 -29.28
N GLU A 255 -7.20 1.53 -30.31
CA GLU A 255 -6.99 2.97 -30.12
C GLU A 255 -8.28 3.69 -29.68
N HIS A 256 -9.43 3.30 -30.24
CA HIS A 256 -10.72 3.87 -29.86
C HIS A 256 -11.11 3.52 -28.42
N GLY A 257 -10.82 2.29 -27.98
CA GLY A 257 -11.06 1.86 -26.60
C GLY A 257 -10.13 2.55 -25.61
N PHE A 258 -8.85 2.66 -25.95
CA PHE A 258 -7.91 3.44 -25.15
C PHE A 258 -8.37 4.89 -25.03
N ALA A 259 -8.76 5.56 -26.11
CA ALA A 259 -9.27 6.94 -26.07
C ALA A 259 -10.51 7.16 -25.18
N LYS A 260 -11.18 6.09 -24.72
CA LYS A 260 -12.28 6.13 -23.75
C LYS A 260 -11.86 5.92 -22.29
N GLY A 261 -10.60 5.62 -22.04
CA GLY A 261 -10.10 5.25 -20.70
C GLY A 261 -10.12 3.74 -20.44
N PHE A 262 -10.32 2.89 -21.44
CA PHE A 262 -10.33 1.44 -21.21
C PHE A 262 -8.93 0.88 -20.99
N GLY A 263 -8.89 -0.16 -20.16
CA GLY A 263 -7.73 -0.99 -19.95
C GLY A 263 -7.59 -2.12 -20.97
N VAL A 264 -6.62 -2.99 -20.74
CA VAL A 264 -6.31 -4.14 -21.59
C VAL A 264 -5.94 -5.34 -20.71
N ARG A 265 -6.38 -6.53 -21.09
CA ARG A 265 -5.91 -7.79 -20.51
C ARG A 265 -5.55 -8.77 -21.59
N ARG A 266 -4.33 -9.25 -21.49
CA ARG A 266 -3.77 -10.24 -22.42
C ARG A 266 -3.77 -11.61 -21.72
N GLY A 267 -3.14 -12.62 -22.30
CA GLY A 267 -3.26 -14.00 -21.82
C GLY A 267 -2.08 -14.91 -22.13
N PHE A 268 -0.87 -14.35 -22.26
CA PHE A 268 0.31 -15.12 -22.68
C PHE A 268 1.57 -14.78 -21.87
N VAL A 269 1.44 -14.31 -20.62
CA VAL A 269 2.60 -13.89 -19.82
C VAL A 269 3.56 -15.04 -19.51
N GLU A 270 3.11 -16.30 -19.59
CA GLU A 270 3.95 -17.50 -19.56
C GLU A 270 5.00 -17.53 -20.68
N LYS A 271 4.79 -16.74 -21.75
CA LYS A 271 5.73 -16.46 -22.83
C LYS A 271 6.33 -15.08 -22.61
N TYR A 272 6.92 -14.89 -21.44
CA TYR A 272 7.32 -13.66 -20.75
C TYR A 272 8.01 -12.54 -21.57
N LEU A 273 8.46 -12.80 -22.80
CA LEU A 273 9.05 -11.81 -23.71
C LEU A 273 8.10 -11.32 -24.84
N TYR A 274 6.86 -11.81 -24.91
CA TYR A 274 5.98 -11.61 -26.08
C TYR A 274 5.50 -10.16 -26.30
N THR A 275 5.55 -9.32 -25.27
CA THR A 275 5.15 -7.90 -25.29
C THR A 275 6.33 -6.94 -25.47
N ILE A 276 7.42 -7.40 -26.11
CA ILE A 276 8.61 -6.56 -26.31
C ILE A 276 8.82 -6.37 -27.82
N PRO A 277 8.65 -5.14 -28.37
CA PRO A 277 8.12 -3.95 -27.70
C PRO A 277 6.58 -3.96 -27.64
N ASP A 278 6.01 -3.12 -26.78
CA ASP A 278 4.57 -2.85 -26.73
C ASP A 278 4.35 -1.41 -26.22
N ASP A 279 4.07 -0.49 -27.15
CA ASP A 279 3.92 0.94 -26.89
C ASP A 279 2.74 1.25 -25.95
N TYR A 280 1.67 0.45 -25.97
CA TYR A 280 0.46 0.75 -25.19
C TYR A 280 0.66 0.53 -23.68
N ILE A 281 1.58 -0.35 -23.32
CA ILE A 281 1.98 -0.67 -21.94
C ILE A 281 3.46 -0.32 -21.66
N GLY A 282 4.03 0.54 -22.51
CA GLY A 282 5.34 1.15 -22.29
C GLY A 282 6.53 0.20 -22.36
N GLN A 283 6.43 -0.95 -23.01
CA GLN A 283 7.53 -1.93 -23.05
C GLN A 283 8.50 -1.59 -24.17
N GLN A 284 9.67 -1.06 -23.84
CA GLN A 284 10.64 -0.55 -24.82
C GLN A 284 12.05 -1.06 -24.56
N VAL A 285 12.86 -1.15 -25.62
CA VAL A 285 14.28 -1.54 -25.52
C VAL A 285 15.13 -0.38 -26.04
N ASP A 286 16.07 0.08 -25.21
CA ASP A 286 16.97 1.17 -25.60
C ASP A 286 18.07 0.71 -26.58
N ALA A 287 18.91 1.66 -27.02
CA ALA A 287 19.98 1.39 -27.98
C ALA A 287 21.07 0.43 -27.47
N ASP A 288 21.22 0.30 -26.15
CA ASP A 288 22.19 -0.58 -25.49
C ASP A 288 21.60 -1.94 -25.09
N GLY A 289 20.31 -2.13 -25.38
CA GLY A 289 19.56 -3.36 -25.20
C GLY A 289 18.85 -3.47 -23.85
N TYR A 290 18.76 -2.41 -23.04
CA TYR A 290 18.04 -2.46 -21.76
C TYR A 290 16.53 -2.32 -21.95
N LEU A 291 15.78 -3.21 -21.32
CA LEU A 291 14.32 -3.14 -21.26
C LEU A 291 13.90 -2.13 -20.20
N TYR A 292 13.08 -1.15 -20.59
CA TYR A 292 12.53 -0.16 -19.68
C TYR A 292 11.01 -0.04 -19.86
N VAL A 293 10.38 0.59 -18.88
CA VAL A 293 8.96 0.93 -18.89
C VAL A 293 8.83 2.42 -19.19
N ASP A 294 8.21 2.75 -20.32
CA ASP A 294 7.72 4.09 -20.61
C ASP A 294 6.42 4.34 -19.86
N GLU A 295 6.48 5.09 -18.77
CA GLU A 295 5.33 5.38 -17.92
C GLU A 295 4.37 6.42 -18.51
N ASP A 296 4.77 7.09 -19.61
CA ASP A 296 3.87 7.95 -20.38
C ASP A 296 2.94 7.14 -21.31
N ALA A 297 3.15 5.83 -21.42
CA ALA A 297 2.27 4.93 -22.14
C ALA A 297 0.84 5.00 -21.57
N TRP A 298 -0.14 5.04 -22.48
CA TRP A 298 -1.54 5.31 -22.16
C TRP A 298 -2.07 4.51 -20.97
N VAL A 299 -1.91 3.19 -21.00
CA VAL A 299 -2.48 2.29 -19.97
C VAL A 299 -1.91 2.60 -18.59
N ILE A 300 -0.63 2.96 -18.51
CA ILE A 300 0.06 3.28 -17.25
C ILE A 300 -0.32 4.68 -16.78
N LYS A 301 -0.21 5.68 -17.67
CA LYS A 301 -0.46 7.09 -17.36
C LYS A 301 -1.88 7.33 -16.86
N GLU A 302 -2.87 6.71 -17.51
CA GLU A 302 -4.28 6.85 -17.16
C GLU A 302 -4.72 5.89 -16.04
N GLN A 303 -3.78 5.09 -15.51
CA GLN A 303 -4.04 4.04 -14.51
C GLN A 303 -5.19 3.12 -14.92
N ALA A 304 -5.31 2.85 -16.22
CA ALA A 304 -6.32 1.97 -16.75
C ALA A 304 -6.03 0.52 -16.33
N PHE A 305 -7.06 -0.32 -16.28
CA PHE A 305 -6.90 -1.72 -15.90
C PHE A 305 -5.87 -2.44 -16.79
N ASN A 306 -4.80 -2.97 -16.21
CA ASN A 306 -3.72 -3.62 -16.94
C ASN A 306 -3.57 -5.06 -16.45
N GLY A 307 -4.05 -6.01 -17.24
CA GLY A 307 -4.25 -7.39 -16.83
C GLY A 307 -3.47 -8.43 -17.62
N GLU A 308 -3.22 -9.56 -16.99
CA GLU A 308 -2.67 -10.77 -17.61
C GLU A 308 -3.30 -12.04 -17.04
N VAL A 309 -2.99 -13.17 -17.66
CA VAL A 309 -3.29 -14.51 -17.14
C VAL A 309 -1.98 -15.25 -16.94
N ASN A 310 -1.81 -15.88 -15.78
CA ASN A 310 -0.64 -16.68 -15.42
C ASN A 310 -1.12 -17.97 -14.72
N GLU A 311 -1.73 -18.87 -15.48
CA GLU A 311 -2.48 -20.03 -14.93
C GLU A 311 -2.12 -21.38 -15.55
N GLU A 312 -1.46 -21.42 -16.71
CA GLU A 312 -1.33 -22.65 -17.52
C GLU A 312 -0.20 -23.58 -17.05
N TYR A 313 -0.25 -24.02 -15.79
CA TYR A 313 0.78 -24.81 -15.11
C TYR A 313 0.38 -26.24 -14.76
N GLU A 314 -0.83 -26.69 -15.08
CA GLU A 314 -1.25 -28.07 -14.85
C GLU A 314 -0.46 -29.07 -15.71
N GLU A 315 -0.37 -30.32 -15.24
CA GLU A 315 0.41 -31.38 -15.89
C GLU A 315 -0.04 -31.64 -17.33
N ALA A 316 -1.32 -31.40 -17.63
CA ALA A 316 -1.91 -31.57 -18.95
C ALA A 316 -1.21 -30.71 -20.02
N TRP A 317 -0.64 -29.56 -19.67
CA TRP A 317 0.09 -28.68 -20.59
C TRP A 317 1.41 -29.28 -21.09
N ALA A 318 1.94 -30.28 -20.39
CA ALA A 318 3.12 -31.04 -20.80
C ALA A 318 2.78 -32.34 -21.55
N THR A 319 1.57 -32.44 -22.10
CA THR A 319 1.09 -33.65 -22.80
C THR A 319 0.68 -33.36 -24.24
N ALA A 320 0.57 -34.43 -25.04
CA ALA A 320 0.07 -34.37 -26.41
C ALA A 320 -1.36 -33.82 -26.53
N GLU A 321 -2.17 -33.92 -25.47
CA GLU A 321 -3.53 -33.35 -25.44
C GLU A 321 -3.52 -31.83 -25.60
N ARG A 322 -2.47 -31.17 -25.08
CA ARG A 322 -2.26 -29.72 -25.18
C ARG A 322 -1.08 -29.37 -26.09
N ASP A 323 -0.74 -30.28 -27.02
CA ASP A 323 0.33 -30.12 -28.00
C ASP A 323 1.70 -29.76 -27.40
N TYR A 324 1.96 -30.17 -26.15
CA TYR A 324 3.22 -29.85 -25.46
C TYR A 324 3.53 -28.34 -25.46
N ARG A 325 2.51 -27.49 -25.30
CA ARG A 325 2.58 -26.02 -25.47
C ARG A 325 3.74 -25.33 -24.74
N PHE A 326 4.14 -25.88 -23.59
CA PHE A 326 5.28 -25.41 -22.80
C PHE A 326 6.31 -26.50 -22.50
N GLY A 327 6.31 -27.53 -23.34
CA GLY A 327 7.29 -28.59 -23.35
C GLY A 327 6.75 -29.97 -23.04
N THR A 328 7.64 -30.96 -23.11
CA THR A 328 7.30 -32.39 -22.92
C THR A 328 7.36 -32.86 -21.47
N ASN A 329 7.70 -31.97 -20.54
CA ASN A 329 7.80 -32.23 -19.11
C ASN A 329 7.53 -30.94 -18.31
N LEU A 330 7.59 -31.04 -16.98
CA LEU A 330 7.23 -29.96 -16.06
C LEU A 330 8.44 -29.18 -15.51
N VAL A 331 9.66 -29.57 -15.91
CA VAL A 331 10.89 -29.11 -15.21
C VAL A 331 11.15 -27.61 -15.40
N SER A 332 10.68 -27.04 -16.51
CA SER A 332 10.77 -25.60 -16.79
C SER A 332 9.68 -24.76 -16.16
N PHE A 333 8.65 -25.38 -15.56
CA PHE A 333 7.43 -24.66 -15.15
C PHE A 333 7.72 -23.66 -14.02
N SER A 334 8.55 -24.03 -13.03
CA SER A 334 8.93 -23.12 -11.94
C SER A 334 9.74 -21.92 -12.44
N TYR A 335 10.68 -22.13 -13.35
CA TYR A 335 11.44 -21.05 -13.98
C TYR A 335 10.52 -20.13 -14.80
N ARG A 336 9.64 -20.71 -15.62
CA ARG A 336 8.64 -19.96 -16.40
C ARG A 336 7.74 -19.13 -15.47
N TYR A 337 7.24 -19.72 -14.39
CA TYR A 337 6.41 -19.04 -13.39
C TYR A 337 7.15 -17.85 -12.75
N PHE A 338 8.41 -18.04 -12.38
CA PHE A 338 9.27 -16.97 -11.87
C PHE A 338 9.41 -15.82 -12.89
N MET A 339 9.79 -16.13 -14.13
CA MET A 339 9.99 -15.10 -15.19
C MET A 339 8.70 -14.34 -15.50
N SER A 340 7.58 -15.06 -15.54
CA SER A 340 6.26 -14.49 -15.84
C SER A 340 5.83 -13.52 -14.74
N ASN A 341 6.01 -13.88 -13.47
CA ASN A 341 5.68 -13.02 -12.34
C ASN A 341 6.57 -11.76 -12.26
N LEU A 342 7.87 -11.87 -12.54
CA LEU A 342 8.72 -10.69 -12.64
C LEU A 342 8.27 -9.76 -13.77
N ARG A 343 7.91 -10.32 -14.93
CA ARG A 343 7.38 -9.54 -16.05
C ARG A 343 6.05 -8.88 -15.73
N LEU A 344 5.13 -9.56 -15.03
CA LEU A 344 3.87 -8.95 -14.56
C LEU A 344 4.11 -7.67 -13.76
N VAL A 345 5.00 -7.75 -12.78
CA VAL A 345 5.31 -6.63 -11.89
C VAL A 345 6.06 -5.53 -12.64
N GLN A 346 7.01 -5.90 -13.51
CA GLN A 346 7.72 -4.93 -14.36
C GLN A 346 6.79 -4.22 -15.33
N MET A 347 5.81 -4.91 -15.93
CA MET A 347 4.84 -4.32 -16.88
C MET A 347 3.80 -3.42 -16.21
N ARG A 348 3.92 -3.14 -14.90
CA ARG A 348 2.97 -2.34 -14.12
C ARG A 348 1.54 -2.90 -14.21
N CYS A 349 1.39 -4.23 -14.22
CA CYS A 349 0.07 -4.84 -14.19
C CYS A 349 -0.66 -4.51 -12.88
N THR A 350 -1.96 -4.23 -12.99
CA THR A 350 -2.88 -4.08 -11.86
C THR A 350 -3.60 -5.39 -11.55
N TYR A 351 -3.61 -6.34 -12.49
CA TYR A 351 -4.30 -7.61 -12.36
C TYR A 351 -3.52 -8.79 -12.93
N VAL A 352 -3.60 -9.91 -12.22
CA VAL A 352 -3.28 -11.22 -12.80
C VAL A 352 -4.34 -12.24 -12.39
N HIS A 353 -4.78 -13.04 -13.35
CA HIS A 353 -5.50 -14.27 -13.03
C HIS A 353 -4.50 -15.38 -12.73
N ASN A 354 -4.51 -15.89 -11.50
CA ASN A 354 -3.58 -16.92 -11.05
C ASN A 354 -4.28 -17.80 -10.01
N LYS A 355 -4.62 -19.02 -10.43
CA LYS A 355 -5.34 -19.99 -9.61
C LYS A 355 -4.41 -20.91 -8.81
N ASP A 356 -3.22 -21.18 -9.35
CA ASP A 356 -2.29 -22.18 -8.86
C ASP A 356 -0.88 -21.56 -8.78
N THR A 357 -0.23 -21.62 -7.62
CA THR A 357 1.15 -21.14 -7.47
C THR A 357 2.14 -22.30 -7.50
N LEU A 358 3.28 -22.07 -8.17
CA LEU A 358 4.43 -22.98 -8.11
C LEU A 358 5.49 -22.54 -7.10
N MET A 359 5.38 -21.30 -6.60
CA MET A 359 6.32 -20.69 -5.67
C MET A 359 5.55 -19.96 -4.58
N PRO A 360 5.18 -20.64 -3.47
CA PRO A 360 4.26 -20.11 -2.47
C PRO A 360 4.78 -18.84 -1.77
N GLN A 361 6.10 -18.62 -1.70
CA GLN A 361 6.66 -17.38 -1.16
C GLN A 361 6.69 -16.20 -2.15
N LEU A 362 6.65 -16.47 -3.46
CA LEU A 362 6.71 -15.43 -4.50
C LEU A 362 5.36 -14.73 -4.70
N LEU A 363 4.26 -15.49 -4.70
CA LEU A 363 2.94 -14.95 -5.01
C LEU A 363 2.47 -13.84 -4.02
N PRO A 364 2.71 -13.94 -2.70
CA PRO A 364 2.42 -12.84 -1.77
C PRO A 364 3.12 -11.54 -2.14
N TRP A 365 4.40 -11.60 -2.51
CA TRP A 365 5.14 -10.43 -2.99
C TRP A 365 4.50 -9.87 -4.27
N VAL A 366 4.20 -10.72 -5.27
CA VAL A 366 3.52 -10.27 -6.50
C VAL A 366 2.21 -9.57 -6.18
N ALA A 367 1.39 -10.15 -5.29
CA ALA A 367 0.11 -9.57 -4.89
C ALA A 367 0.24 -8.19 -4.24
N GLN A 368 1.30 -7.95 -3.47
CA GLN A 368 1.59 -6.66 -2.84
C GLN A 368 2.17 -5.62 -3.82
N GLU A 369 2.78 -6.07 -4.92
CA GLU A 369 3.38 -5.23 -5.97
C GLU A 369 2.42 -4.81 -7.10
N LEU A 370 1.35 -5.57 -7.33
CA LEU A 370 0.38 -5.25 -8.38
C LEU A 370 -0.23 -3.86 -8.17
N GLY A 371 -0.36 -3.11 -9.26
CA GLY A 371 -0.96 -1.77 -9.26
C GLY A 371 -0.19 -0.69 -8.49
N ARG A 372 1.06 -0.96 -8.09
CA ARG A 372 1.94 0.04 -7.49
C ARG A 372 2.54 0.98 -8.53
N THR A 373 2.89 2.17 -8.07
CA THR A 373 3.63 3.28 -8.67
C THR A 373 4.97 3.44 -7.97
N VAL A 374 5.90 4.25 -8.51
CA VAL A 374 7.20 4.44 -7.86
C VAL A 374 7.06 5.12 -6.50
N GLU A 375 6.01 5.93 -6.34
CA GLU A 375 5.72 6.70 -5.14
C GLU A 375 5.26 5.80 -3.99
N ASP A 376 4.46 4.78 -4.27
CA ASP A 376 3.80 3.93 -3.26
C ASP A 376 4.31 2.47 -3.23
N THR A 377 5.20 2.08 -4.13
CA THR A 377 5.82 0.74 -4.13
C THR A 377 6.63 0.51 -2.86
N PRO A 378 6.53 -0.67 -2.22
CA PRO A 378 7.38 -0.99 -1.07
C PRO A 378 8.84 -1.20 -1.49
N ASP A 379 9.08 -1.62 -2.73
CA ASP A 379 10.41 -1.86 -3.25
C ASP A 379 10.61 -1.46 -4.73
N ILE A 380 11.89 -1.32 -5.08
CA ILE A 380 12.38 -1.19 -6.46
C ILE A 380 13.40 -2.29 -6.71
N TRP A 381 13.54 -2.74 -7.96
CA TRP A 381 14.36 -3.92 -8.23
C TRP A 381 14.91 -4.03 -9.65
N CYS A 382 16.00 -4.79 -9.79
CA CYS A 382 16.71 -5.07 -11.04
C CYS A 382 17.10 -6.55 -11.09
N TYR A 383 16.42 -7.32 -11.94
CA TYR A 383 16.78 -8.70 -12.26
C TYR A 383 17.76 -8.70 -13.43
N LEU A 384 18.97 -9.21 -13.20
CA LEU A 384 20.12 -9.11 -14.09
C LEU A 384 20.11 -10.21 -15.16
N ASN A 385 18.98 -10.40 -15.84
CA ASN A 385 18.88 -11.39 -16.92
C ASN A 385 19.40 -10.86 -18.26
N THR A 386 19.64 -11.78 -19.19
CA THR A 386 19.83 -11.45 -20.60
C THR A 386 19.15 -12.49 -21.49
N SER A 387 18.26 -12.01 -22.35
CA SER A 387 17.52 -12.79 -23.35
C SER A 387 17.88 -12.33 -24.76
N TYR A 388 17.50 -13.10 -25.78
CA TYR A 388 17.88 -12.83 -27.17
C TYR A 388 16.65 -12.88 -28.07
N LEU A 389 16.20 -11.72 -28.57
CA LEU A 389 15.03 -11.64 -29.44
C LEU A 389 15.39 -11.87 -30.91
N ASN A 390 14.40 -12.31 -31.69
CA ASN A 390 14.45 -12.37 -33.14
C ASN A 390 14.43 -10.96 -33.74
N LYS A 391 15.24 -10.73 -34.78
CA LYS A 391 15.37 -9.42 -35.44
C LYS A 391 14.03 -8.83 -35.91
N GLY A 392 13.12 -9.67 -36.36
CA GLY A 392 11.80 -9.23 -36.87
C GLY A 392 10.85 -8.71 -35.78
N VAL A 393 11.16 -8.92 -34.50
CA VAL A 393 10.28 -8.56 -33.37
C VAL A 393 10.40 -7.07 -33.01
N LEU A 394 11.57 -6.45 -33.18
CA LEU A 394 11.82 -5.05 -32.77
C LEU A 394 11.74 -4.03 -33.93
N GLY A 395 11.33 -4.46 -35.14
CA GLY A 395 11.28 -3.63 -36.35
C GLY A 395 12.63 -3.49 -37.09
N GLU A 396 12.60 -3.14 -38.37
CA GLU A 396 13.80 -3.13 -39.25
C GLU A 396 14.87 -2.09 -38.86
N SER A 397 14.56 -1.14 -37.98
CA SER A 397 15.42 -0.01 -37.60
C SER A 397 16.30 -0.24 -36.36
N SER A 398 16.17 -1.36 -35.64
CA SER A 398 16.86 -1.58 -34.36
C SER A 398 17.82 -2.77 -34.41
N LEU A 399 19.11 -2.44 -34.59
CA LEU A 399 20.31 -3.18 -34.15
C LEU A 399 20.69 -4.49 -34.89
N ASN A 400 21.98 -4.87 -34.72
CA ASN A 400 22.71 -5.93 -35.42
C ASN A 400 22.18 -7.36 -35.12
N GLU A 401 22.67 -8.37 -35.85
CA GLU A 401 22.14 -9.75 -36.05
C GLU A 401 21.53 -10.58 -34.88
N ARG A 402 21.53 -10.14 -33.62
CA ARG A 402 20.73 -10.70 -32.49
C ARG A 402 20.53 -9.59 -31.46
N THR A 403 19.29 -9.16 -31.21
CA THR A 403 19.07 -8.09 -30.21
C THR A 403 19.04 -8.71 -28.82
N LYS A 404 20.08 -8.39 -28.05
CA LYS A 404 20.16 -8.74 -26.63
C LYS A 404 19.19 -7.84 -25.87
N VAL A 405 18.32 -8.44 -25.08
CA VAL A 405 17.48 -7.74 -24.12
C VAL A 405 18.09 -7.97 -22.75
N LYS A 406 18.54 -6.90 -22.11
CA LYS A 406 19.21 -6.89 -20.82
C LYS A 406 18.24 -6.44 -19.74
N ASN A 407 18.27 -7.18 -18.64
CA ASN A 407 17.59 -6.93 -17.38
C ASN A 407 16.06 -6.86 -17.46
N PHE A 408 15.42 -7.17 -16.34
CA PHE A 408 14.09 -6.66 -16.01
C PHE A 408 14.28 -5.65 -14.89
N GLU A 409 13.86 -4.41 -15.15
CA GLU A 409 14.11 -3.28 -14.25
C GLU A 409 12.79 -2.64 -13.88
N ARG A 410 12.62 -2.37 -12.58
CA ARG A 410 11.49 -1.63 -12.03
C ARG A 410 12.03 -0.59 -11.07
N TRP A 411 12.26 0.61 -11.61
CA TRP A 411 12.80 1.80 -10.91
C TRP A 411 14.16 1.64 -10.25
N LEU A 412 14.88 0.55 -10.58
CA LEU A 412 16.26 0.33 -10.20
C LEU A 412 17.00 -0.12 -11.46
N TYR A 413 17.96 0.69 -11.88
CA TYR A 413 18.54 0.60 -13.22
C TYR A 413 20.00 0.18 -13.14
N GLN A 414 20.43 -0.77 -13.96
CA GLN A 414 21.85 -1.11 -14.13
C GLN A 414 22.26 -0.73 -15.55
N ARG A 415 23.33 0.05 -15.70
CA ARG A 415 23.91 0.40 -17.01
C ARG A 415 25.38 0.02 -17.05
N ASP A 416 25.84 -0.53 -18.17
CA ASP A 416 27.25 -0.80 -18.40
C ASP A 416 27.96 0.52 -18.76
N SER A 417 29.00 0.87 -18.01
CA SER A 417 29.87 2.01 -18.31
C SER A 417 31.32 1.65 -17.98
N ALA A 418 32.26 2.56 -18.27
CA ALA A 418 33.68 2.30 -18.06
C ALA A 418 33.99 1.97 -16.58
N GLY A 419 34.47 0.75 -16.32
CA GLY A 419 34.76 0.24 -14.97
C GLY A 419 33.58 -0.46 -14.27
N TYR A 420 32.42 -0.51 -14.90
CA TYR A 420 31.17 -1.13 -14.43
C TYR A 420 30.57 -2.08 -15.48
N GLU A 421 31.39 -2.55 -16.42
CA GLU A 421 30.96 -3.45 -17.48
C GLU A 421 30.56 -4.81 -16.91
N THR A 422 29.46 -5.36 -17.44
CA THR A 422 28.97 -6.68 -17.06
C THR A 422 29.00 -7.67 -18.22
N THR A 423 29.19 -8.94 -17.89
CA THR A 423 29.05 -10.07 -18.83
C THR A 423 27.91 -10.97 -18.38
N PRO A 424 26.94 -11.32 -19.25
CA PRO A 424 25.91 -12.28 -18.90
C PRO A 424 26.51 -13.66 -18.66
N VAL A 425 26.10 -14.32 -17.58
CA VAL A 425 26.58 -15.64 -17.15
C VAL A 425 25.41 -16.51 -16.69
N GLU A 426 25.69 -17.79 -16.45
CA GLU A 426 24.71 -18.76 -15.93
C GLU A 426 23.55 -19.01 -16.91
N PRO A 427 23.83 -19.80 -17.95
CA PRO A 427 22.86 -20.08 -18.99
C PRO A 427 21.74 -20.98 -18.45
N ILE A 428 20.51 -20.57 -18.67
CA ILE A 428 19.29 -21.33 -18.39
C ILE A 428 18.61 -21.61 -19.72
N SER A 429 18.33 -22.89 -19.96
CA SER A 429 17.58 -23.30 -21.15
C SER A 429 16.18 -22.70 -21.10
N ASN A 430 15.71 -22.15 -22.20
CA ASN A 430 14.28 -21.89 -22.40
C ASN A 430 13.60 -23.01 -23.20
N GLU A 431 14.34 -24.05 -23.61
CA GLU A 431 13.76 -25.32 -24.03
C GLU A 431 13.40 -26.14 -22.77
N PRO A 432 12.16 -26.66 -22.65
CA PRO A 432 11.15 -26.78 -23.71
C PRO A 432 10.01 -25.73 -23.67
N ILE A 433 10.21 -24.58 -23.02
CA ILE A 433 9.18 -23.52 -22.90
C ILE A 433 8.72 -23.06 -24.29
N GLY A 434 9.61 -23.01 -25.29
CA GLY A 434 9.27 -22.72 -26.69
C GLY A 434 8.88 -21.26 -26.91
N LEU A 435 9.84 -20.36 -26.79
CA LEU A 435 9.67 -18.90 -26.96
C LEU A 435 9.85 -18.50 -28.43
N TRP A 436 8.76 -18.41 -29.20
CA TRP A 436 8.84 -18.15 -30.66
C TRP A 436 9.48 -16.79 -31.02
N MET A 437 9.51 -15.85 -30.08
CA MET A 437 10.09 -14.52 -30.24
C MET A 437 11.62 -14.51 -30.05
N THR A 438 12.23 -15.59 -29.55
CA THR A 438 13.68 -15.61 -29.28
C THR A 438 14.49 -16.16 -30.46
N SER A 439 15.73 -15.66 -30.58
CA SER A 439 16.74 -16.16 -31.53
C SER A 439 17.71 -17.16 -30.91
N SER A 440 17.50 -17.49 -29.64
CA SER A 440 18.31 -18.39 -28.82
C SER A 440 17.41 -19.17 -27.87
N ASP A 441 17.83 -20.39 -27.57
CA ASP A 441 17.15 -21.28 -26.64
C ASP A 441 17.67 -21.13 -25.20
N ILE A 442 18.38 -20.03 -24.94
CA ILE A 442 19.12 -19.78 -23.69
C ILE A 442 18.86 -18.35 -23.24
N ASP A 443 18.46 -18.22 -21.99
CA ASP A 443 18.54 -17.00 -21.20
C ASP A 443 19.77 -17.06 -20.28
N HIS A 444 20.27 -15.91 -19.83
CA HIS A 444 21.28 -15.84 -18.78
C HIS A 444 20.64 -15.22 -17.55
N MET A 445 20.75 -15.85 -16.39
CA MET A 445 20.05 -15.39 -15.19
C MET A 445 20.89 -14.46 -14.28
N ALA A 446 22.17 -14.25 -14.61
CA ALA A 446 23.08 -13.48 -13.79
C ALA A 446 24.10 -12.71 -14.64
N LYS A 447 24.79 -11.78 -13.98
CA LYS A 447 25.86 -10.97 -14.54
C LYS A 447 27.12 -11.05 -13.68
N LEU A 448 28.25 -11.16 -14.37
CA LEU A 448 29.60 -11.10 -13.82
C LEU A 448 30.19 -9.70 -14.07
N GLY A 449 30.77 -9.08 -13.05
CA GLY A 449 31.44 -7.79 -13.19
C GLY A 449 32.36 -7.46 -12.02
N GLN A 450 33.38 -6.63 -12.28
CA GLN A 450 34.31 -6.17 -11.23
C GLN A 450 33.64 -5.17 -10.29
N ASN A 451 32.91 -4.22 -10.86
CA ASN A 451 31.95 -3.37 -10.17
C ASN A 451 30.61 -3.47 -10.91
N ILE A 452 29.51 -3.55 -10.19
CA ILE A 452 28.17 -3.52 -10.76
C ILE A 452 27.44 -2.37 -10.06
N GLY A 453 27.10 -1.34 -10.83
CA GLY A 453 26.48 -0.12 -10.33
C GLY A 453 24.99 -0.07 -10.63
N PHE A 454 24.22 0.51 -9.72
CA PHE A 454 22.78 0.65 -9.79
C PHE A 454 22.37 2.09 -9.50
N ALA A 455 21.47 2.62 -10.33
CA ALA A 455 20.84 3.91 -10.15
C ALA A 455 19.41 3.71 -9.62
N ILE A 456 19.05 4.46 -8.59
CA ILE A 456 17.71 4.46 -8.00
C ILE A 456 16.87 5.51 -8.75
N ASP A 457 15.61 5.21 -9.06
CA ASP A 457 14.71 6.25 -9.57
C ASP A 457 14.56 7.36 -8.51
N ASP A 458 14.85 8.61 -8.91
CA ASP A 458 14.85 9.78 -8.03
C ASP A 458 13.53 9.96 -7.28
N ARG A 459 12.41 9.51 -7.85
CA ARG A 459 11.07 9.58 -7.23
C ARG A 459 10.89 8.61 -6.07
N PHE A 460 11.71 7.56 -5.99
CA PHE A 460 11.56 6.53 -4.96
C PHE A 460 11.97 7.07 -3.59
N ILE A 461 13.22 7.45 -3.36
CA ILE A 461 13.68 7.96 -2.05
C ILE A 461 13.91 9.48 -2.02
N GLY A 462 13.92 10.15 -3.17
CA GLY A 462 14.21 11.58 -3.25
C GLY A 462 15.59 11.94 -2.68
N THR A 463 15.71 13.16 -2.17
CA THR A 463 16.98 13.67 -1.61
C THR A 463 17.14 13.43 -0.11
N GLN A 464 16.16 12.81 0.55
CA GLN A 464 16.16 12.65 2.00
C GLN A 464 16.82 11.32 2.40
N PRO A 465 17.62 11.31 3.49
CA PRO A 465 18.15 10.08 4.04
C PRO A 465 17.01 9.13 4.40
N THR A 466 17.01 7.94 3.79
CA THR A 466 15.90 6.99 3.90
C THR A 466 16.41 5.66 4.44
N ARG A 467 15.67 5.10 5.40
CA ARG A 467 15.94 3.76 5.92
C ARG A 467 15.48 2.72 4.91
N VAL A 468 16.37 1.81 4.52
CA VAL A 468 16.10 0.79 3.50
C VAL A 468 16.69 -0.57 3.87
N ALA A 469 16.15 -1.63 3.28
CA ALA A 469 16.81 -2.91 3.16
C ALA A 469 17.28 -3.10 1.70
N VAL A 470 18.57 -3.33 1.51
CA VAL A 470 19.15 -3.69 0.22
C VAL A 470 19.33 -5.21 0.19
N LYS A 471 18.61 -5.89 -0.70
CA LYS A 471 18.68 -7.35 -0.88
C LYS A 471 19.35 -7.69 -2.20
N VAL A 472 20.45 -8.42 -2.15
CA VAL A 472 21.19 -8.87 -3.33
C VAL A 472 21.25 -10.38 -3.41
N SER A 473 20.65 -10.96 -4.45
CA SER A 473 20.81 -12.38 -4.80
C SER A 473 22.06 -12.56 -5.66
N TYR A 474 22.95 -13.45 -5.21
CA TYR A 474 24.25 -13.70 -5.82
C TYR A 474 24.54 -15.20 -5.88
N LEU A 475 25.40 -15.59 -6.82
CA LEU A 475 25.89 -16.97 -6.92
C LEU A 475 27.26 -17.03 -6.26
N ASP A 476 27.35 -17.81 -5.18
CA ASP A 476 28.53 -17.89 -4.33
C ASP A 476 29.59 -18.82 -4.97
N GLN A 477 30.11 -18.43 -6.13
CA GLN A 477 31.03 -19.22 -6.96
C GLN A 477 32.50 -18.80 -6.86
N THR A 478 32.77 -17.64 -6.25
CA THR A 478 34.11 -17.09 -6.06
C THR A 478 34.41 -16.96 -4.57
N SER A 479 35.69 -16.84 -4.20
CA SER A 479 36.10 -16.57 -2.81
C SER A 479 36.44 -15.10 -2.62
N GLY A 480 36.16 -14.53 -1.45
CA GLY A 480 36.51 -13.15 -1.13
C GLY A 480 35.44 -12.47 -0.28
N MET A 481 35.26 -11.17 -0.49
CA MET A 481 34.18 -10.39 0.09
C MET A 481 33.34 -9.81 -1.03
N LEU A 482 32.02 -9.90 -0.91
CA LEU A 482 31.09 -9.09 -1.70
C LEU A 482 30.85 -7.80 -0.93
N THR A 483 31.22 -6.67 -1.51
CA THR A 483 31.18 -5.35 -0.86
C THR A 483 30.13 -4.48 -1.52
N LEU A 484 29.15 -4.07 -0.71
CA LEU A 484 28.18 -3.02 -0.99
C LEU A 484 28.79 -1.66 -0.65
N SER A 485 28.86 -0.73 -1.61
CA SER A 485 29.21 0.67 -1.36
C SER A 485 28.01 1.57 -1.63
N TYR A 486 27.74 2.51 -0.74
CA TYR A 486 26.59 3.43 -0.77
C TYR A 486 26.95 4.77 -0.12
N GLN A 487 26.04 5.74 -0.14
CA GLN A 487 26.20 7.02 0.57
C GLN A 487 25.18 7.19 1.69
N ASN A 488 25.59 7.91 2.73
CA ASN A 488 24.72 8.41 3.78
C ASN A 488 25.14 9.84 4.17
N PRO A 489 24.48 10.53 5.13
CA PRO A 489 24.87 11.87 5.57
C PRO A 489 26.32 11.98 6.08
N ALA A 490 26.93 10.88 6.51
CA ALA A 490 28.34 10.85 6.93
C ALA A 490 29.33 10.64 5.75
N GLY A 491 28.83 10.46 4.53
CA GLY A 491 29.61 10.27 3.31
C GLY A 491 29.55 8.84 2.77
N ALA A 492 30.59 8.43 2.04
CA ALA A 492 30.67 7.10 1.45
C ALA A 492 30.84 6.03 2.54
N GLN A 493 30.00 4.99 2.45
CA GLN A 493 29.96 3.86 3.38
C GLN A 493 30.15 2.54 2.64
N GLN A 494 30.54 1.50 3.39
CA GLN A 494 30.64 0.14 2.89
C GLN A 494 30.10 -0.89 3.88
N LYS A 495 29.41 -1.90 3.36
CA LYS A 495 29.08 -3.14 4.06
C LYS A 495 29.60 -4.33 3.26
N SER A 496 29.90 -5.45 3.90
CA SER A 496 30.45 -6.61 3.19
C SER A 496 30.08 -7.93 3.83
N ILE A 497 29.96 -8.96 2.99
CA ILE A 497 29.74 -10.35 3.41
C ILE A 497 30.84 -11.26 2.83
N PRO A 498 31.18 -12.36 3.52
CA PRO A 498 32.11 -13.34 2.98
C PRO A 498 31.48 -14.17 1.86
N LEU A 499 32.22 -14.36 0.77
CA LEU A 499 31.93 -15.33 -0.28
C LEU A 499 32.62 -16.65 0.06
N THR A 500 31.81 -17.71 0.21
CA THR A 500 32.25 -19.02 0.71
C THR A 500 32.54 -20.02 -0.40
N GLN A 501 32.22 -19.67 -1.65
CA GLN A 501 32.47 -20.50 -2.83
C GLN A 501 31.75 -21.87 -2.81
N ASP A 502 30.53 -21.95 -2.27
CA ASP A 502 29.76 -23.19 -2.21
C ASP A 502 28.87 -23.46 -3.45
N GLY A 503 28.87 -22.53 -4.42
CA GLY A 503 28.16 -22.65 -5.70
C GLY A 503 26.66 -22.43 -5.61
N LYS A 504 26.13 -22.07 -4.44
CA LYS A 504 24.70 -21.89 -4.23
C LYS A 504 24.24 -20.47 -4.59
N LEU A 505 22.97 -20.36 -4.99
CA LEU A 505 22.27 -19.08 -4.99
C LEU A 505 21.98 -18.69 -3.54
N LYS A 506 22.31 -17.46 -3.17
CA LYS A 506 22.05 -16.88 -1.85
C LYS A 506 21.54 -15.47 -2.00
N THR A 507 20.78 -14.99 -1.04
CA THR A 507 20.38 -13.59 -0.94
C THR A 507 20.92 -12.98 0.34
N ALA A 508 21.68 -11.91 0.22
CA ALA A 508 22.14 -11.12 1.36
C ALA A 508 21.31 -9.86 1.51
N THR A 509 20.88 -9.59 2.74
CA THR A 509 20.12 -8.41 3.12
C THR A 509 21.01 -7.50 3.96
N PHE A 510 21.08 -6.22 3.58
CA PHE A 510 21.76 -5.16 4.33
C PHE A 510 20.73 -4.11 4.74
N ILE A 511 20.60 -3.86 6.05
CA ILE A 511 19.78 -2.78 6.60
C ILE A 511 20.64 -1.51 6.63
N ILE A 512 20.16 -0.45 5.99
CA ILE A 512 20.82 0.85 5.95
C ILE A 512 19.86 1.87 6.55
N ASP A 513 20.28 2.56 7.61
CA ASP A 513 19.40 3.45 8.35
C ASP A 513 19.14 4.80 7.66
N ASP A 514 20.07 5.24 6.81
CA ASP A 514 20.11 6.60 6.29
C ASP A 514 20.67 6.68 4.86
N LEU A 515 20.22 5.81 3.96
CA LEU A 515 20.66 5.80 2.56
C LEU A 515 20.35 7.15 1.90
N VAL A 516 21.34 7.74 1.24
CA VAL A 516 21.19 8.88 0.36
C VAL A 516 21.53 8.42 -1.06
N ALA A 517 20.68 8.77 -2.02
CA ALA A 517 20.88 8.54 -3.45
C ALA A 517 20.99 9.88 -4.18
N PRO A 518 22.18 10.49 -4.21
CA PRO A 518 22.38 11.80 -4.81
C PRO A 518 22.69 11.75 -6.30
N ALA A 519 22.83 10.55 -6.89
CA ALA A 519 23.22 10.40 -8.28
C ALA A 519 22.01 10.69 -9.17
N LEU A 520 22.17 11.57 -10.17
CA LEU A 520 21.09 11.93 -11.09
C LEU A 520 21.37 11.35 -12.47
N GLY A 521 20.33 11.06 -13.25
CA GLY A 521 20.48 10.71 -14.67
C GLY A 521 21.13 9.35 -14.92
N PHE A 522 20.80 8.34 -14.11
CA PHE A 522 21.32 6.97 -14.16
C PHE A 522 22.81 6.79 -13.78
N ASP A 523 23.40 7.76 -13.08
CA ASP A 523 24.64 7.54 -12.34
C ASP A 523 24.41 6.58 -11.15
N TYR A 524 25.46 5.94 -10.64
CA TYR A 524 25.32 4.87 -9.64
C TYR A 524 25.21 5.39 -8.21
N ASP A 525 24.06 5.16 -7.56
CA ASP A 525 23.85 5.42 -6.12
C ASP A 525 24.44 4.30 -5.25
N ILE A 526 24.35 3.08 -5.75
CA ILE A 526 24.81 1.88 -5.07
C ILE A 526 25.69 1.06 -6.01
N THR A 527 26.78 0.52 -5.46
CA THR A 527 27.67 -0.36 -6.22
C THR A 527 28.01 -1.62 -5.42
N PHE A 528 28.14 -2.72 -6.14
CA PHE A 528 28.67 -3.96 -5.62
C PHE A 528 30.01 -4.27 -6.28
N SER A 529 30.97 -4.73 -5.49
CA SER A 529 32.28 -5.15 -5.98
C SER A 529 32.76 -6.40 -5.28
N ALA A 530 33.59 -7.19 -5.97
CA ALA A 530 34.27 -8.34 -5.39
C ALA A 530 35.68 -8.48 -6.00
N PRO A 531 36.68 -8.98 -5.24
CA PRO A 531 38.06 -9.11 -5.72
C PRO A 531 38.22 -10.01 -6.95
N ASN A 532 37.34 -11.00 -7.11
CA ASN A 532 37.35 -11.97 -8.20
C ASN A 532 36.08 -11.86 -9.04
N GLU A 533 35.57 -10.63 -9.22
CA GLU A 533 34.30 -10.30 -9.87
C GLU A 533 33.08 -10.87 -9.11
N ALA A 534 32.03 -10.07 -9.03
CA ALA A 534 30.78 -10.45 -8.39
C ALA A 534 29.85 -11.12 -9.42
N VAL A 535 29.22 -12.23 -9.05
CA VAL A 535 28.15 -12.86 -9.84
C VAL A 535 26.81 -12.55 -9.20
N LEU A 536 26.10 -11.57 -9.73
CA LEU A 536 24.83 -11.09 -9.19
C LEU A 536 23.67 -11.47 -10.12
N SER A 537 22.53 -11.81 -9.53
CA SER A 537 21.33 -12.22 -10.25
C SER A 537 20.16 -11.26 -10.04
N PHE A 538 19.94 -10.76 -8.82
CA PHE A 538 18.80 -9.89 -8.50
C PHE A 538 19.16 -8.89 -7.42
N LEU A 539 18.75 -7.63 -7.57
CA LEU A 539 18.86 -6.60 -6.54
C LEU A 539 17.47 -6.02 -6.25
N ARG A 540 17.11 -5.89 -4.97
CA ARG A 540 15.92 -5.19 -4.49
C ARG A 540 16.31 -4.16 -3.45
N ILE A 541 15.65 -3.01 -3.44
CA ILE A 541 15.77 -1.98 -2.40
C ILE A 541 14.37 -1.72 -1.86
N ILE A 542 14.18 -2.03 -0.59
CA ILE A 542 12.89 -1.97 0.09
C ILE A 542 12.92 -0.78 1.06
N LYS A 543 11.93 0.12 0.97
CA LYS A 543 11.75 1.19 1.97
C LYS A 543 11.34 0.57 3.29
N LEU A 544 11.98 0.99 4.37
CA LEU A 544 11.63 0.60 5.72
C LEU A 544 11.07 1.82 6.44
N GLU A 545 9.96 1.63 7.14
CA GLU A 545 9.42 2.69 7.99
C GLU A 545 10.39 2.96 9.15
N GLY A 546 10.85 4.22 9.27
CA GLY A 546 11.73 4.66 10.35
C GLY A 546 12.79 5.72 10.03
N ALA A 547 12.40 6.83 9.37
CA ALA A 547 12.96 8.19 9.55
C ALA A 547 12.05 9.16 8.79
N SER A 548 11.07 9.74 9.49
CA SER A 548 10.20 10.83 9.02
C SER A 548 9.65 10.72 7.57
N ASN A 549 8.70 9.81 7.34
CA ASN A 549 7.54 10.22 6.57
C ASN A 549 6.40 10.44 7.57
N PRO A 550 5.60 11.51 7.43
CA PRO A 550 4.36 11.58 8.18
C PRO A 550 3.57 10.35 7.78
N THR A 551 3.23 9.56 8.80
CA THR A 551 2.40 8.37 8.74
C THR A 551 1.14 8.62 7.91
N SER A 552 0.47 7.53 7.53
CA SER A 552 -0.95 7.44 7.17
C SER A 552 -1.84 8.06 8.26
N SER A 553 -1.67 9.36 8.41
CA SER A 553 -2.42 10.28 9.23
C SER A 553 -3.53 10.78 8.34
N VAL A 554 -4.66 11.11 8.95
CA VAL A 554 -5.56 12.05 8.30
C VAL A 554 -4.80 13.36 8.15
N LEU A 555 -4.15 13.54 7.00
CA LEU A 555 -3.44 14.76 6.67
C LEU A 555 -4.47 15.70 6.06
N PHE A 556 -4.88 16.68 6.85
CA PHE A 556 -5.54 17.86 6.32
C PHE A 556 -4.44 18.81 5.93
N SER A 557 -4.20 18.97 4.65
CA SER A 557 -3.34 20.02 4.15
C SER A 557 -4.15 20.80 3.15
N ASP A 558 -4.32 22.08 3.41
CA ASP A 558 -4.84 23.03 2.44
C ASP A 558 -3.71 24.03 2.17
N THR A 559 -3.26 24.05 0.93
CA THR A 559 -2.31 25.02 0.39
C THR A 559 -3.14 25.80 -0.62
N PHE A 560 -3.40 27.09 -0.37
CA PHE A 560 -4.31 27.95 -1.16
C PHE A 560 -3.76 28.28 -2.57
N ASP A 561 -2.99 27.35 -3.15
CA ASP A 561 -2.37 27.35 -4.46
C ASP A 561 -3.30 26.77 -5.55
N ASP A 562 -4.40 26.11 -5.17
CA ASP A 562 -5.32 25.45 -6.11
C ASP A 562 -6.34 26.41 -6.76
N GLY A 563 -6.42 27.66 -6.30
CA GLY A 563 -7.27 28.69 -6.88
C GLY A 563 -8.72 28.68 -6.40
N THR A 564 -9.08 27.85 -5.40
CA THR A 564 -10.46 27.56 -5.03
C THR A 564 -10.86 27.93 -3.60
N ILE A 565 -10.90 29.23 -3.27
CA ILE A 565 -11.78 29.70 -2.19
C ILE A 565 -13.26 29.67 -2.65
N ALA A 566 -13.99 28.63 -2.28
CA ALA A 566 -15.45 28.62 -2.43
C ALA A 566 -16.09 29.49 -1.33
N THR A 567 -16.84 30.53 -1.72
CA THR A 567 -17.67 31.29 -0.77
C THR A 567 -18.92 30.48 -0.46
N ALA A 568 -18.97 29.80 0.68
CA ALA A 568 -20.16 29.05 1.09
C ALA A 568 -21.23 30.04 1.59
N THR A 569 -22.24 30.30 0.77
CA THR A 569 -23.43 31.08 1.19
C THR A 569 -24.40 30.28 2.06
N ASP A 570 -24.22 28.95 2.11
CA ASP A 570 -24.98 27.99 2.93
C ASP A 570 -24.00 26.97 3.55
N PRO A 571 -24.11 26.61 4.85
CA PRO A 571 -23.32 25.55 5.46
C PRO A 571 -23.35 24.19 4.75
N SER A 572 -24.31 23.96 3.85
CA SER A 572 -24.42 22.75 3.03
C SER A 572 -23.62 22.79 1.71
N ASP A 573 -23.04 23.93 1.33
CA ASP A 573 -22.25 24.11 0.09
C ASP A 573 -20.74 23.84 0.25
N VAL A 574 -20.31 23.40 1.44
CA VAL A 574 -18.91 23.11 1.83
C VAL A 574 -18.36 21.91 1.06
N ASN A 575 -17.58 22.14 -0.01
CA ASN A 575 -17.17 21.12 -0.97
C ASN A 575 -15.67 21.00 -1.25
N GLY A 576 -14.82 21.12 -0.23
CA GLY A 576 -13.42 20.66 -0.27
C GLY A 576 -12.49 21.53 0.58
N GLY A 577 -11.52 20.94 1.29
CA GLY A 577 -10.57 21.71 2.12
C GLY A 577 -11.18 22.42 3.33
N PHE A 578 -10.70 23.63 3.61
CA PHE A 578 -11.27 24.59 4.56
C PHE A 578 -12.22 25.57 3.85
N ASP A 579 -13.53 25.47 4.10
CA ASP A 579 -14.52 26.37 3.52
C ASP A 579 -14.78 27.60 4.41
N ILE A 580 -15.11 28.72 3.79
CA ILE A 580 -15.32 30.01 4.48
C ILE A 580 -16.81 30.25 4.72
N ALA A 581 -17.14 30.62 5.95
CA ALA A 581 -18.48 31.04 6.33
C ALA A 581 -18.46 32.32 7.19
N GLY A 582 -19.37 33.25 6.92
CA GLY A 582 -19.51 34.52 7.62
C GLY A 582 -20.77 35.28 7.18
N ASP A 583 -21.07 36.41 7.83
CA ASP A 583 -22.13 37.33 7.39
C ASP A 583 -21.50 38.43 6.53
N PHE A 584 -21.61 38.28 5.21
CA PHE A 584 -21.00 39.17 4.21
C PHE A 584 -21.86 40.40 3.90
N SER A 585 -22.62 40.91 4.86
CA SER A 585 -23.50 42.06 4.62
C SER A 585 -22.77 43.40 4.39
N ASP A 586 -21.47 43.50 4.69
CA ASP A 586 -20.62 44.64 4.35
C ASP A 586 -19.77 44.35 3.08
N PRO A 587 -20.00 45.07 1.96
CA PRO A 587 -19.33 44.82 0.68
C PRO A 587 -17.84 45.22 0.66
N GLU A 588 -17.34 45.92 1.68
CA GLU A 588 -15.93 46.37 1.76
C GLU A 588 -15.03 45.35 2.47
N ILE A 589 -15.59 44.24 2.98
CA ILE A 589 -14.80 43.12 3.52
C ILE A 589 -14.31 42.29 2.33
N THR A 590 -13.00 42.15 2.20
CA THR A 590 -12.40 41.34 1.12
C THR A 590 -11.71 40.10 1.67
N LEU A 591 -12.00 38.97 1.04
CA LEU A 591 -11.36 37.70 1.30
C LEU A 591 -10.99 37.11 -0.05
N PHE A 592 -9.71 36.83 -0.25
CA PHE A 592 -9.17 36.40 -1.53
C PHE A 592 -7.89 35.60 -1.35
N GLU A 593 -7.55 34.80 -2.35
CA GLU A 593 -6.23 34.19 -2.43
C GLU A 593 -5.25 35.19 -3.05
N ALA A 594 -4.08 35.34 -2.45
CA ALA A 594 -2.97 36.06 -3.06
C ALA A 594 -1.67 35.32 -2.84
N GLY A 595 -1.00 34.96 -3.93
CA GLY A 595 0.31 34.32 -3.88
C GLY A 595 0.35 32.98 -3.12
N GLY A 596 -0.73 32.21 -3.17
CA GLY A 596 -0.83 30.91 -2.47
C GLY A 596 -1.32 31.00 -1.02
N ASN A 597 -1.66 32.19 -0.54
CA ASN A 597 -2.14 32.42 0.83
C ASN A 597 -3.61 32.85 0.84
N ALA A 598 -4.36 32.41 1.85
CA ALA A 598 -5.67 32.98 2.15
C ALA A 598 -5.50 34.33 2.84
N VAL A 599 -5.91 35.40 2.16
CA VAL A 599 -5.87 36.78 2.69
C VAL A 599 -7.26 37.19 3.12
N LEU A 600 -7.42 37.43 4.42
CA LEU A 600 -8.60 38.10 4.96
C LEU A 600 -8.22 39.55 5.29
N ASP A 601 -8.80 40.51 4.56
CA ASP A 601 -8.49 41.93 4.65
C ASP A 601 -9.73 42.75 4.98
N LEU A 602 -9.68 43.41 6.15
CA LEU A 602 -10.73 44.26 6.69
C LEU A 602 -10.49 45.75 6.42
N ALA A 603 -9.47 46.12 5.64
CA ALA A 603 -9.15 47.49 5.30
C ALA A 603 -10.23 48.13 4.40
N GLY A 604 -11.34 48.55 5.01
CA GLY A 604 -12.46 49.16 4.30
C GLY A 604 -13.82 49.03 4.99
N ALA A 605 -13.96 48.11 5.95
CA ALA A 605 -15.24 47.83 6.62
C ALA A 605 -15.86 49.09 7.27
N THR A 606 -17.17 49.27 7.08
CA THR A 606 -17.90 50.49 7.50
C THR A 606 -19.03 50.25 8.50
N ASN A 607 -19.45 48.99 8.72
CA ASN A 607 -20.50 48.60 9.66
C ASN A 607 -19.99 47.74 10.82
N ASP A 608 -20.83 47.56 11.87
CA ASP A 608 -20.60 46.64 12.99
C ASP A 608 -20.28 45.23 12.45
N PHE A 609 -19.12 44.70 12.82
CA PHE A 609 -18.55 43.54 12.15
C PHE A 609 -19.18 42.21 12.62
N PRO A 610 -19.70 41.37 11.72
CA PRO A 610 -19.89 39.96 11.99
C PRO A 610 -18.62 39.15 11.69
N PHE A 611 -18.37 38.13 12.50
CA PHE A 611 -17.23 37.21 12.40
C PHE A 611 -17.10 36.53 11.01
N VAL A 612 -15.87 36.16 10.63
CA VAL A 612 -15.55 35.32 9.46
C VAL A 612 -14.76 34.11 9.95
N ALA A 613 -15.15 32.89 9.54
CA ALA A 613 -14.50 31.66 9.94
C ALA A 613 -14.18 30.74 8.74
N MET A 614 -13.02 30.07 8.81
CA MET A 614 -12.64 28.91 8.01
C MET A 614 -12.92 27.65 8.82
N ILE A 615 -13.53 26.63 8.23
CA ILE A 615 -13.93 25.40 8.94
C ILE A 615 -13.47 24.16 8.17
N SER A 616 -12.89 23.18 8.88
CA SER A 616 -12.52 21.88 8.28
C SER A 616 -13.75 21.06 7.88
N LYS A 617 -13.70 20.37 6.73
CA LYS A 617 -14.79 19.49 6.25
C LYS A 617 -14.91 18.15 6.99
N LYS A 618 -13.79 17.59 7.45
CA LYS A 618 -13.76 16.26 8.09
C LYS A 618 -13.77 16.39 9.61
N LYS A 619 -14.51 15.47 10.23
CA LYS A 619 -14.60 15.30 11.67
C LYS A 619 -13.38 14.57 12.24
N VAL A 620 -12.98 14.95 13.44
CA VAL A 620 -12.03 14.22 14.29
C VAL A 620 -12.81 13.61 15.46
N ASN A 621 -12.66 12.31 15.73
CA ASN A 621 -13.34 11.63 16.84
C ASN A 621 -12.30 11.07 17.82
N ALA A 622 -12.58 11.10 19.13
CA ALA A 622 -11.71 10.56 20.18
C ALA A 622 -11.39 9.07 20.03
N ALA A 623 -12.23 8.32 19.33
CA ALA A 623 -12.07 6.87 19.13
C ALA A 623 -11.11 6.53 17.98
N ASP A 624 -10.82 7.50 17.11
CA ASP A 624 -10.08 7.27 15.87
C ASP A 624 -8.64 7.80 15.95
N GLU A 625 -8.31 8.60 16.98
CA GLU A 625 -7.05 9.33 17.09
C GLU A 625 -6.56 9.38 18.54
N ASP A 626 -5.29 9.06 18.80
CA ASP A 626 -4.70 9.05 20.15
C ASP A 626 -3.95 10.36 20.50
N SER A 627 -3.62 11.15 19.49
CA SER A 627 -3.18 12.54 19.64
C SER A 627 -3.46 13.34 18.37
N LEU A 628 -3.64 14.65 18.52
CA LEU A 628 -3.89 15.57 17.43
C LEU A 628 -2.79 16.62 17.39
N LYS A 629 -2.20 16.82 16.23
CA LYS A 629 -1.28 17.92 15.96
C LYS A 629 -1.91 18.90 14.99
N LEU A 630 -1.96 20.16 15.37
CA LEU A 630 -2.42 21.28 14.55
C LEU A 630 -1.24 22.23 14.35
N GLN A 631 -0.82 22.44 13.11
CA GLN A 631 0.16 23.43 12.71
C GLN A 631 -0.51 24.46 11.81
N ILE A 632 -0.25 25.73 12.08
CA ILE A 632 -0.76 26.85 11.28
C ILE A 632 0.41 27.77 10.97
N ASP A 633 0.57 28.03 9.69
CA ASP A 633 1.58 28.93 9.15
C ASP A 633 0.90 30.25 8.75
N VAL A 634 1.21 31.32 9.49
CA VAL A 634 0.70 32.67 9.24
C VAL A 634 1.79 33.45 8.51
N ALA A 635 1.57 33.83 7.26
CA ALA A 635 2.54 34.53 6.44
C ALA A 635 2.67 36.01 6.79
N SER A 636 1.57 36.65 7.22
CA SER A 636 1.60 37.99 7.82
C SER A 636 0.39 38.23 8.70
N LEU A 637 0.57 38.98 9.78
CA LEU A 637 -0.52 39.45 10.63
C LEU A 637 -0.35 40.96 10.90
N SER A 638 -1.03 41.78 10.09
CA SER A 638 -0.95 43.23 10.19
C SER A 638 -2.11 43.82 11.00
N ALA A 639 -1.75 44.71 11.93
CA ALA A 639 -2.61 45.15 13.00
C ALA A 639 -3.67 46.16 12.57
N ALA A 640 -4.84 46.05 13.19
CA ALA A 640 -5.73 47.18 13.38
C ALA A 640 -6.37 47.14 14.76
N HIS A 641 -6.16 48.24 15.49
CA HIS A 641 -6.79 48.67 16.74
C HIS A 641 -7.02 47.64 17.87
N TRP A 642 -6.71 48.06 19.11
CA TRP A 642 -6.71 47.26 20.35
C TRP A 642 -8.00 46.50 20.73
N TRP A 643 -9.10 46.66 20.01
CA TRP A 643 -10.39 46.01 20.26
C TRP A 643 -10.73 44.88 19.28
N MET A 644 -9.84 44.54 18.36
CA MET A 644 -9.99 43.38 17.47
C MET A 644 -9.17 42.17 17.96
N ARG A 645 -9.70 40.97 17.71
CA ARG A 645 -8.98 39.69 17.81
C ARG A 645 -8.51 39.27 16.41
N PRO A 646 -7.25 39.58 16.05
CA PRO A 646 -6.71 39.32 14.72
C PRO A 646 -6.45 37.85 14.40
N LEU A 647 -6.58 36.89 15.34
CA LEU A 647 -6.64 35.46 15.01
C LEU A 647 -7.21 34.62 16.16
N GLY A 648 -8.13 33.71 15.86
CA GLY A 648 -8.60 32.68 16.79
C GLY A 648 -8.65 31.31 16.12
N ILE A 649 -8.13 30.29 16.80
CA ILE A 649 -8.09 28.90 16.30
C ILE A 649 -8.75 28.02 17.34
N ASN A 650 -9.79 27.27 16.98
CA ASN A 650 -10.51 26.40 17.91
C ASN A 650 -10.55 24.94 17.45
N LEU A 651 -10.43 24.05 18.42
CA LEU A 651 -10.85 22.64 18.34
C LEU A 651 -12.19 22.52 19.07
N ARG A 652 -13.27 22.22 18.34
CA ARG A 652 -14.62 22.23 18.92
C ARG A 652 -15.43 20.97 18.62
N PRO A 653 -15.99 20.30 19.63
CA PRO A 653 -17.01 19.30 19.42
C PRO A 653 -18.27 19.96 18.85
N ASN A 654 -18.82 19.36 17.80
CA ASN A 654 -20.04 19.80 17.13
C ASN A 654 -21.06 18.65 17.15
N ASN A 655 -22.19 18.89 17.81
CA ASN A 655 -23.27 17.92 17.91
C ASN A 655 -24.09 17.78 16.61
N SER A 656 -23.84 18.62 15.60
CA SER A 656 -24.43 18.55 14.26
C SER A 656 -23.56 17.70 13.31
N ALA A 657 -24.20 16.95 12.42
CA ALA A 657 -23.53 16.23 11.34
C ALA A 657 -22.91 17.18 10.28
N GLN A 658 -23.38 18.42 10.22
CA GLN A 658 -22.86 19.48 9.36
C GLN A 658 -22.05 20.49 10.19
N PRO A 659 -20.99 21.11 9.64
CA PRO A 659 -20.20 22.12 10.33
C PRO A 659 -21.09 23.32 10.71
N GLN A 660 -21.12 23.70 11.99
CA GLN A 660 -21.84 24.90 12.43
C GLN A 660 -20.85 26.03 12.73
N VAL A 661 -21.10 27.18 12.11
CA VAL A 661 -20.34 28.42 12.34
C VAL A 661 -20.90 29.08 13.59
N TYR A 662 -20.07 29.22 14.62
CA TYR A 662 -20.49 29.84 15.87
C TYR A 662 -20.39 31.36 15.79
N ASN A 663 -21.50 32.05 16.07
CA ASN A 663 -21.53 33.50 16.25
C ASN A 663 -21.25 33.84 17.73
N PRO A 664 -20.07 34.38 18.07
CA PRO A 664 -19.68 34.66 19.45
C PRO A 664 -20.36 35.90 20.07
N GLY A 665 -21.32 36.52 19.37
CA GLY A 665 -22.03 37.71 19.81
C GLY A 665 -23.25 37.50 20.72
N THR A 666 -23.72 36.25 20.94
CA THR A 666 -25.05 36.03 21.57
C THR A 666 -25.15 34.91 22.63
N VAL A 667 -24.09 34.16 22.95
CA VAL A 667 -24.16 33.02 23.90
C VAL A 667 -22.86 32.90 24.72
N ALA A 668 -22.91 32.20 25.86
CA ALA A 668 -21.75 31.79 26.67
C ALA A 668 -20.61 31.19 25.79
N PRO A 669 -19.34 31.34 26.21
CA PRO A 669 -18.20 30.86 25.43
C PRO A 669 -18.34 29.35 25.12
N PRO A 670 -18.06 28.92 23.89
CA PRO A 670 -18.37 27.57 23.43
C PRO A 670 -17.36 26.55 23.98
N LEU A 671 -17.83 25.32 24.22
CA LEU A 671 -17.02 24.16 24.62
C LEU A 671 -15.87 23.92 23.64
N GLY A 672 -14.62 23.84 24.12
CA GLY A 672 -13.47 23.51 23.28
C GLY A 672 -12.14 24.15 23.73
N LEU A 673 -11.11 23.96 22.89
CA LEU A 673 -9.77 24.52 23.09
C LEU A 673 -9.52 25.63 22.05
N SER A 674 -9.00 26.78 22.48
CA SER A 674 -8.81 27.96 21.65
C SER A 674 -7.42 28.57 21.79
N LEU A 675 -6.67 28.70 20.69
CA LEU A 675 -5.48 29.57 20.61
C LEU A 675 -5.93 30.96 20.12
N LEU A 676 -5.67 31.99 20.91
CA LEU A 676 -6.16 33.34 20.74
C LEU A 676 -4.98 34.30 20.56
N ILE A 677 -5.06 35.14 19.54
CA ILE A 677 -4.15 36.28 19.34
C ILE A 677 -5.02 37.52 19.26
N GLY A 678 -4.87 38.37 20.28
CA GLY A 678 -5.63 39.60 20.51
C GLY A 678 -4.70 40.78 20.65
N ASN A 679 -5.18 42.00 20.46
CA ASN A 679 -4.39 43.16 20.87
C ASN A 679 -4.48 43.36 22.39
N GLN A 680 -3.35 43.61 23.03
CA GLN A 680 -3.31 43.97 24.45
C GLN A 680 -3.39 45.50 24.60
N ASP A 681 -2.57 46.22 23.84
CA ASP A 681 -2.56 47.68 23.78
C ASP A 681 -2.16 48.19 22.37
N ASN A 682 -1.62 49.41 22.26
CA ASN A 682 -1.21 49.98 20.97
C ASN A 682 0.13 49.44 20.44
N SER A 683 0.91 48.76 21.27
CA SER A 683 2.26 48.28 20.98
C SER A 683 2.35 46.76 21.05
N ASN A 684 1.54 46.12 21.90
CA ASN A 684 1.61 44.68 22.18
C ASN A 684 0.30 43.93 21.86
N CYS A 685 0.49 42.66 21.54
CA CYS A 685 -0.51 41.62 21.38
C CYS A 685 -0.51 40.70 22.61
N ARG A 686 -1.69 40.17 22.93
CA ARG A 686 -1.92 39.07 23.85
C ARG A 686 -2.04 37.78 23.05
N VAL A 687 -1.19 36.79 23.35
CA VAL A 687 -1.26 35.44 22.79
C VAL A 687 -1.63 34.48 23.93
N ALA A 688 -2.65 33.64 23.75
CA ALA A 688 -3.12 32.81 24.83
C ALA A 688 -3.77 31.51 24.36
N LEU A 689 -3.59 30.45 25.14
CA LEU A 689 -4.31 29.20 24.99
C LEU A 689 -5.37 29.11 26.10
N ALA A 690 -6.64 28.99 25.73
CA ALA A 690 -7.75 28.90 26.65
C ALA A 690 -8.58 27.65 26.37
N ALA A 691 -9.04 26.98 27.43
CA ALA A 691 -10.01 25.90 27.34
C ALA A 691 -11.32 26.37 27.98
N CYS A 692 -12.45 26.12 27.31
CA CYS A 692 -13.77 26.48 27.81
C CYS A 692 -14.66 25.25 27.91
N ASP A 693 -15.34 25.07 29.04
CA ASP A 693 -16.23 23.93 29.31
C ASP A 693 -17.68 24.20 28.87
N GLY A 694 -17.90 25.31 28.15
CA GLY A 694 -19.22 25.83 27.80
C GLY A 694 -19.83 26.78 28.84
N VAL A 695 -19.17 26.99 29.99
CA VAL A 695 -19.65 27.84 31.10
C VAL A 695 -18.56 28.80 31.59
N ALA A 696 -17.33 28.32 31.77
CA ALA A 696 -16.17 29.09 32.23
C ALA A 696 -15.00 28.97 31.24
N GLU A 697 -14.20 30.03 31.11
CA GLU A 697 -12.95 30.04 30.36
C GLU A 697 -11.77 29.87 31.33
N ASP A 698 -11.03 28.77 31.19
CA ASP A 698 -9.77 28.51 31.88
C ASP A 698 -8.60 28.89 30.97
N TRP A 699 -7.83 29.91 31.37
CA TRP A 699 -6.60 30.30 30.68
C TRP A 699 -5.51 29.29 31.00
N LEU A 700 -5.21 28.41 30.04
CA LEU A 700 -4.19 27.37 30.17
C LEU A 700 -2.78 27.96 30.08
N TRP A 701 -2.61 28.98 29.22
CA TRP A 701 -1.37 29.72 29.05
C TRP A 701 -1.63 31.10 28.45
N GLU A 702 -0.84 32.10 28.82
CA GLU A 702 -0.86 33.44 28.21
C GLU A 702 0.52 34.08 28.14
N ASP A 703 0.71 34.88 27.10
CA ASP A 703 1.77 35.87 26.95
C ASP A 703 1.13 37.23 26.60
N LEU A 704 1.64 38.29 27.20
CA LEU A 704 1.12 39.65 27.08
C LEU A 704 2.10 40.59 26.39
N ASP A 705 3.35 40.21 26.18
CA ASP A 705 4.43 41.13 25.80
C ASP A 705 4.91 40.97 24.35
N VAL A 706 4.14 40.27 23.51
CA VAL A 706 4.47 40.08 22.08
C VAL A 706 4.17 41.35 21.32
N SER A 707 5.13 41.93 20.61
CA SER A 707 4.89 43.18 19.88
C SER A 707 4.14 42.95 18.57
N HIS A 708 3.37 43.94 18.10
CA HIS A 708 2.70 43.83 16.79
C HIS A 708 3.72 43.63 15.64
N ALA A 709 4.86 44.31 15.70
CA ALA A 709 5.91 44.23 14.70
C ALA A 709 6.51 42.81 14.58
N GLU A 710 6.53 42.03 15.67
CA GLU A 710 7.01 40.65 15.65
C GLU A 710 6.03 39.69 14.97
N LEU A 711 4.75 40.03 14.88
CA LEU A 711 3.74 39.22 14.21
C LEU A 711 3.48 39.66 12.75
N GLU A 712 3.91 40.87 12.38
CA GLU A 712 3.77 41.41 11.01
C GLU A 712 4.46 40.54 9.96
N ASP A 713 5.66 40.02 10.27
CA ASP A 713 6.46 39.18 9.37
C ASP A 713 6.02 37.70 9.34
N GLY A 714 4.95 37.36 10.06
CA GLY A 714 4.40 36.01 10.12
C GLY A 714 5.03 35.12 11.21
N PHE A 715 4.35 34.00 11.50
CA PHE A 715 4.80 33.02 12.48
C PHE A 715 4.14 31.65 12.21
N THR A 716 4.75 30.60 12.74
CA THR A 716 4.16 29.26 12.82
C THR A 716 3.71 29.00 14.25
N ALA A 717 2.49 28.52 14.43
CA ALA A 717 2.00 27.99 15.69
C ALA A 717 1.69 26.50 15.55
N MET A 718 2.26 25.68 16.44
CA MET A 718 2.09 24.24 16.46
C MET A 718 1.54 23.80 17.81
N LEU A 719 0.28 23.37 17.82
CA LEU A 719 -0.44 22.83 18.97
C LEU A 719 -0.54 21.31 18.86
N THR A 720 0.01 20.60 19.83
CA THR A 720 -0.16 19.15 20.00
C THR A 720 -1.02 18.89 21.22
N VAL A 721 -2.04 18.05 21.08
CA VAL A 721 -2.93 17.63 22.18
C VAL A 721 -3.04 16.11 22.23
N ASN A 722 -3.10 15.53 23.43
CA ASN A 722 -3.28 14.08 23.66
C ASN A 722 -4.02 13.86 25.00
N PRO A 723 -4.38 12.63 25.41
CA PRO A 723 -5.05 12.39 26.69
C PRO A 723 -4.31 12.92 27.94
N ALA A 724 -2.99 13.08 27.88
CA ALA A 724 -2.17 13.54 29.00
C ALA A 724 -2.09 15.08 29.12
N GLY A 725 -2.30 15.83 28.04
CA GLY A 725 -2.28 17.29 28.07
C GLY A 725 -2.07 17.94 26.70
N TRP A 726 -1.42 19.10 26.71
CA TRP A 726 -1.20 19.92 25.52
C TRP A 726 0.22 20.49 25.49
N GLN A 727 0.70 20.75 24.27
CA GLN A 727 1.97 21.40 23.99
C GLN A 727 1.79 22.42 22.86
N LEU A 728 2.37 23.60 23.01
CA LEU A 728 2.35 24.70 22.05
C LEU A 728 3.79 25.11 21.72
N LYS A 729 4.11 25.23 20.45
CA LYS A 729 5.41 25.68 19.96
C LYS A 729 5.22 26.79 18.95
N PHE A 730 6.07 27.82 19.03
CA PHE A 730 6.10 28.92 18.07
C PHE A 730 7.44 28.98 17.36
N SER A 731 7.42 29.43 16.10
CA SER A 731 8.60 29.90 15.36
C SER A 731 8.27 31.14 14.55
N GLY A 732 9.24 32.03 14.36
CA GLY A 732 9.07 33.30 13.62
C GLY A 732 8.93 34.53 14.52
N ALA A 733 8.30 34.40 15.71
CA ALA A 733 8.18 35.48 16.70
C ALA A 733 9.12 35.22 17.91
N GLU A 734 10.26 35.91 17.96
CA GLU A 734 11.33 35.65 18.94
C GLU A 734 10.92 35.87 20.42
N SER A 735 9.93 36.73 20.67
CA SER A 735 9.41 37.02 22.01
C SER A 735 8.49 35.92 22.56
N LEU A 736 7.89 35.10 21.70
CA LEU A 736 7.06 33.97 22.11
C LEU A 736 7.94 32.81 22.61
N PRO A 737 7.48 32.04 23.61
CA PRO A 737 8.24 30.89 24.06
C PRO A 737 8.34 29.84 22.96
N ALA A 738 9.56 29.30 22.76
CA ALA A 738 9.79 28.20 21.84
C ALA A 738 8.95 26.94 22.18
N ASN A 739 8.51 26.82 23.43
CA ASN A 739 7.64 25.74 23.92
C ASN A 739 6.86 26.18 25.18
N ALA A 740 5.56 25.94 25.20
CA ALA A 740 4.70 25.96 26.38
C ALA A 740 3.92 24.63 26.46
N SER A 741 3.69 24.09 27.66
CA SER A 741 2.95 22.83 27.83
C SER A 741 2.25 22.76 29.17
N GLY A 742 1.17 21.99 29.26
CA GLY A 742 0.42 21.81 30.50
C GLY A 742 -0.54 20.63 30.45
N SER A 743 -1.18 20.33 31.59
CA SER A 743 -2.25 19.34 31.66
C SER A 743 -3.58 19.96 31.22
N TRP A 744 -4.54 19.08 30.89
CA TRP A 744 -5.95 19.37 30.85
C TRP A 744 -6.40 19.97 32.19
N GLY A 745 -6.96 21.18 32.18
CA GLY A 745 -7.48 21.84 33.38
C GLY A 745 -8.76 21.15 33.87
N THR A 746 -9.89 21.82 33.76
CA THR A 746 -11.21 21.22 34.05
C THR A 746 -11.82 20.45 32.86
N LEU A 747 -11.36 20.71 31.63
CA LEU A 747 -11.72 19.96 30.42
C LEU A 747 -10.77 18.80 30.17
N GLY A 748 -11.30 17.59 29.98
CA GLY A 748 -10.54 16.43 29.52
C GLY A 748 -10.58 16.21 28.01
N TRP A 749 -9.67 15.35 27.52
CA TRP A 749 -9.61 14.86 26.13
C TRP A 749 -10.98 14.46 25.57
N ASN A 750 -11.72 13.65 26.35
CA ASN A 750 -13.04 13.17 25.94
C ASN A 750 -14.08 14.29 25.84
N ASP A 751 -13.95 15.37 26.60
CA ASP A 751 -14.89 16.50 26.51
C ASP A 751 -14.73 17.26 25.19
N ILE A 752 -13.52 17.31 24.65
CA ILE A 752 -13.20 17.98 23.38
C ILE A 752 -13.48 17.08 22.18
N PHE A 753 -13.32 15.76 22.31
CA PHE A 753 -13.33 14.80 21.19
C PHE A 753 -14.48 13.76 21.24
N SER A 754 -15.47 13.91 22.12
CA SER A 754 -16.57 12.92 22.33
C SER A 754 -17.57 12.74 21.18
N SER A 755 -17.53 13.56 20.13
CA SER A 755 -18.50 13.51 19.03
C SER A 755 -17.86 13.80 17.67
N ASN A 756 -18.25 14.87 16.96
CA ASN A 756 -17.62 15.34 15.73
C ASN A 756 -16.82 16.62 16.02
N THR A 757 -15.50 16.53 16.16
CA THR A 757 -14.67 17.72 16.41
C THR A 757 -14.20 18.32 15.10
N TYR A 758 -14.43 19.61 14.90
CA TYR A 758 -13.98 20.36 13.74
C TYR A 758 -12.93 21.40 14.14
N VAL A 759 -12.00 21.68 13.22
CA VAL A 759 -11.02 22.77 13.36
C VAL A 759 -11.60 24.03 12.74
N GLN A 760 -11.59 25.13 13.50
CA GLN A 760 -12.12 26.42 13.06
C GLN A 760 -11.07 27.51 13.25
N CYS A 761 -10.78 28.28 12.21
CA CYS A 761 -9.97 29.50 12.29
C CYS A 761 -10.87 30.71 12.03
N TYR A 762 -10.78 31.80 12.79
CA TYR A 762 -11.68 32.96 12.63
C TYR A 762 -11.07 34.29 13.04
N LEU A 763 -11.59 35.38 12.45
CA LEU A 763 -11.34 36.76 12.87
C LEU A 763 -12.60 37.38 13.49
N ARG A 764 -12.42 38.21 14.53
CA ARG A 764 -13.54 38.80 15.26
C ARG A 764 -13.23 40.20 15.83
N GLU A 765 -14.23 41.08 15.78
CA GLU A 765 -14.33 42.26 16.64
C GLU A 765 -14.85 41.89 18.06
N ASP A 766 -14.12 42.25 19.11
CA ASP A 766 -14.65 42.19 20.47
C ASP A 766 -15.54 43.42 20.71
N LYS A 767 -16.87 43.20 20.71
CA LYS A 767 -17.84 44.26 21.00
C LYS A 767 -17.57 44.88 22.38
N ASN A 768 -16.95 46.05 22.40
CA ASN A 768 -17.00 46.90 23.59
C ASN A 768 -18.31 47.67 23.57
N ALA A 769 -19.32 47.14 24.27
CA ALA A 769 -20.69 47.66 24.33
C ALA A 769 -20.83 49.15 24.75
N SER A 770 -19.73 49.84 25.06
CA SER A 770 -19.70 51.23 25.52
C SER A 770 -19.25 52.26 24.47
N LYS A 771 -18.89 51.87 23.24
CA LYS A 771 -18.42 52.80 22.19
C LYS A 771 -19.29 52.76 20.93
N ASN A 772 -19.74 53.94 20.50
CA ASN A 772 -20.61 54.17 19.34
C ASN A 772 -20.15 55.52 18.73
N PRO A 773 -19.82 55.66 17.43
CA PRO A 773 -19.99 54.71 16.32
C PRO A 773 -18.81 53.72 16.12
N PRO A 774 -19.02 52.64 15.33
CA PRO A 774 -17.96 51.76 14.84
C PRO A 774 -16.88 52.56 14.11
N GLN A 775 -15.60 52.25 14.36
CA GLN A 775 -14.47 52.89 13.69
C GLN A 775 -13.92 51.97 12.60
N THR A 776 -13.53 52.54 11.47
CA THR A 776 -12.94 51.82 10.32
C THR A 776 -11.77 50.94 10.78
N GLY A 777 -11.86 49.63 10.53
CA GLY A 777 -10.80 48.65 10.79
C GLY A 777 -9.81 48.55 9.64
N THR A 778 -8.61 48.03 9.90
CA THR A 778 -7.51 47.80 8.92
C THR A 778 -6.82 46.45 9.13
N ALA A 779 -7.47 45.48 9.78
CA ALA A 779 -6.81 44.23 10.14
C ALA A 779 -6.71 43.34 8.91
N ARG A 780 -5.54 42.74 8.72
CA ARG A 780 -5.29 41.79 7.65
C ARG A 780 -4.47 40.62 8.16
N ALA A 781 -5.02 39.43 7.98
CA ALA A 781 -4.36 38.15 8.28
C ALA A 781 -4.15 37.38 6.98
N GLU A 782 -2.94 36.87 6.79
CA GLU A 782 -2.56 36.08 5.63
C GLU A 782 -2.10 34.70 6.11
N ILE A 783 -2.91 33.68 5.84
CA ILE A 783 -2.66 32.30 6.27
C ILE A 783 -2.05 31.54 5.09
N ALA A 784 -0.84 31.03 5.29
CA ALA A 784 -0.13 30.23 4.27
C ALA A 784 -0.62 28.79 4.24
N SER A 785 -0.78 28.15 5.40
CA SER A 785 -1.30 26.78 5.46
C SER A 785 -1.90 26.44 6.82
N ILE A 786 -2.79 25.45 6.81
CA ILE A 786 -3.31 24.79 8.02
C ILE A 786 -3.11 23.30 7.85
N HIS A 787 -2.32 22.71 8.75
CA HIS A 787 -2.04 21.29 8.80
C HIS A 787 -2.63 20.67 10.05
N VAL A 788 -3.49 19.67 9.89
CA VAL A 788 -3.95 18.83 11.00
C VAL A 788 -3.49 17.41 10.72
N THR A 789 -2.82 16.82 11.71
CA THR A 789 -2.25 15.48 11.63
C THR A 789 -2.78 14.67 12.80
N GLY A 790 -3.55 13.62 12.50
CA GLY A 790 -3.82 12.53 13.43
C GLY A 790 -2.53 11.76 13.69
N VAL A 791 -2.11 11.65 14.94
CA VAL A 791 -0.88 10.95 15.32
C VAL A 791 -1.30 9.75 16.17
N GLN A 792 -1.27 8.55 15.57
CA GLN A 792 -1.23 7.31 16.34
C GLN A 792 -0.05 7.39 17.31
N LEU A 793 -0.32 7.20 18.60
CA LEU A 793 0.73 7.27 19.61
C LEU A 793 1.37 5.90 19.82
N LEU A 794 2.66 5.99 20.11
CA LEU A 794 3.38 5.27 21.16
C LEU A 794 2.68 3.99 21.63
N SER A 795 3.35 2.86 21.42
CA SER A 795 2.97 1.55 21.95
C SER A 795 2.53 1.65 23.41
N GLU A 796 1.64 0.76 23.85
CA GLU A 796 1.20 0.69 25.25
C GLU A 796 2.39 0.57 26.23
N TYR A 797 3.51 -0.01 25.77
CA TYR A 797 4.81 0.02 26.44
C TYR A 797 5.34 1.44 26.63
N GLU A 798 5.40 2.25 25.57
CA GLU A 798 5.86 3.64 25.64
C GLU A 798 4.95 4.49 26.55
N ILE A 799 3.63 4.30 26.52
CA ILE A 799 2.71 4.94 27.47
C ILE A 799 3.08 4.56 28.91
N TRP A 800 3.33 3.27 29.17
CA TRP A 800 3.76 2.80 30.47
C TRP A 800 5.09 3.42 30.91
N THR A 801 6.07 3.57 30.00
CA THR A 801 7.37 4.19 30.35
C THR A 801 7.22 5.63 30.85
N THR A 802 6.25 6.40 30.32
CA THR A 802 6.02 7.79 30.75
C THR A 802 5.59 7.91 32.22
N ARG A 803 4.94 6.88 32.78
CA ARG A 803 4.53 6.83 34.18
C ARG A 803 5.71 6.75 35.14
N TRP A 804 6.86 6.32 34.63
CA TRP A 804 8.10 6.14 35.38
C TRP A 804 9.13 7.23 35.09
N GLY A 805 8.71 8.43 34.66
CA GLY A 805 9.50 9.52 34.05
C GLY A 805 10.82 10.00 34.70
N SER A 806 11.30 9.37 35.77
CA SER A 806 12.67 9.43 36.27
C SER A 806 13.61 8.31 35.78
N ALA A 807 13.09 7.26 35.14
CA ALA A 807 13.83 6.10 34.65
C ALA A 807 13.92 6.11 33.12
N ASP A 808 15.09 5.75 32.60
CA ASP A 808 15.30 5.56 31.16
C ASP A 808 14.91 4.13 30.78
N LEU A 809 13.65 3.97 30.39
CA LEU A 809 13.06 2.68 30.01
C LEU A 809 12.94 2.51 28.48
N SER A 810 13.67 3.34 27.71
CA SER A 810 13.62 3.35 26.24
C SER A 810 14.06 2.03 25.62
N ASN A 811 14.88 1.24 26.32
CA ASN A 811 15.26 -0.11 25.89
C ASN A 811 14.40 -1.18 26.60
N PRO A 812 13.47 -1.86 25.89
CA PRO A 812 12.62 -2.90 26.47
C PRO A 812 13.38 -4.13 26.95
N LEU A 813 14.60 -4.37 26.44
CA LEU A 813 15.44 -5.51 26.83
C LEU A 813 16.43 -5.18 27.95
N ALA A 814 16.55 -3.90 28.34
CA ALA A 814 17.35 -3.53 29.50
C ALA A 814 16.64 -3.93 30.79
N ASP A 815 17.40 -4.08 31.86
CA ASP A 815 16.95 -4.32 33.22
C ASP A 815 17.41 -3.10 34.02
N PHE A 816 16.50 -2.14 34.23
CA PHE A 816 16.85 -0.82 34.77
C PHE A 816 17.30 -0.88 36.23
N ASP A 817 16.64 -1.68 37.06
CA ASP A 817 16.89 -1.76 38.51
C ASP A 817 17.70 -3.00 38.94
N ASN A 818 18.11 -3.84 37.98
CA ASN A 818 18.99 -5.01 38.14
C ASN A 818 18.38 -6.15 38.95
N ASP A 819 17.08 -6.38 38.83
CA ASP A 819 16.37 -7.47 39.50
C ASP A 819 16.27 -8.76 38.66
N HIS A 820 16.84 -8.73 37.46
CA HIS A 820 16.82 -9.78 36.43
C HIS A 820 15.55 -9.88 35.59
N LEU A 821 14.65 -8.90 35.67
CA LEU A 821 13.55 -8.70 34.73
C LEU A 821 13.87 -7.57 33.76
N SER A 822 13.63 -7.83 32.48
CA SER A 822 13.72 -6.77 31.48
C SER A 822 12.57 -5.78 31.64
N ASN A 823 12.73 -4.53 31.24
CA ASN A 823 11.68 -3.52 31.28
C ASN A 823 10.39 -3.97 30.55
N LEU A 824 10.51 -4.77 29.49
CA LEU A 824 9.35 -5.40 28.82
C LEU A 824 8.65 -6.43 29.71
N ALA A 825 9.40 -7.19 30.50
CA ALA A 825 8.84 -8.16 31.44
C ALA A 825 8.16 -7.44 32.61
N GLU A 826 8.78 -6.37 33.13
CA GLU A 826 8.16 -5.45 34.10
C GLU A 826 6.81 -4.94 33.59
N TYR A 827 6.81 -4.41 32.36
CA TYR A 827 5.60 -3.97 31.69
C TYR A 827 4.55 -5.09 31.49
N ALA A 828 4.97 -6.28 31.09
CA ALA A 828 4.06 -7.37 30.78
C ALA A 828 3.48 -8.06 32.03
N LEU A 829 4.18 -7.96 33.17
CA LEU A 829 3.87 -8.70 34.40
C LEU A 829 3.42 -7.78 35.55
N ASN A 830 3.12 -6.52 35.24
CA ASN A 830 2.74 -5.50 36.23
C ASN A 830 3.81 -5.29 37.32
N GLY A 831 5.07 -5.27 36.92
CA GLY A 831 6.22 -4.96 37.77
C GLY A 831 6.54 -3.46 37.84
N ASN A 832 7.39 -3.11 38.80
CA ASN A 832 7.93 -1.79 39.03
C ASN A 832 9.41 -1.74 38.64
N PRO A 833 9.75 -1.13 37.49
CA PRO A 833 11.11 -1.12 36.94
C PRO A 833 12.08 -0.22 37.72
N THR A 834 11.65 0.34 38.85
CA THR A 834 12.48 1.19 39.72
C THR A 834 12.66 0.60 41.12
N ASN A 835 12.12 -0.60 41.36
CA ASN A 835 12.14 -1.27 42.64
C ASN A 835 12.66 -2.70 42.47
N SER A 836 13.97 -2.87 42.68
CA SER A 836 14.66 -4.15 42.48
C SER A 836 14.24 -5.30 43.42
N SER A 837 13.19 -5.12 44.22
CA SER A 837 12.56 -6.15 45.05
C SER A 837 11.24 -6.65 44.48
N ASP A 838 10.71 -6.00 43.45
CA ASP A 838 9.45 -6.35 42.79
C ASP A 838 9.74 -7.20 41.56
N ASN A 839 9.37 -8.48 41.57
CA ASN A 839 9.69 -9.41 40.48
C ASN A 839 8.49 -9.63 39.54
N GLY A 840 7.67 -8.58 39.36
CA GLY A 840 6.34 -8.67 38.77
C GLY A 840 5.38 -9.61 39.51
N LEU A 841 4.17 -9.74 38.98
CA LEU A 841 3.13 -10.60 39.54
C LEU A 841 3.26 -12.04 39.03
N ILE A 842 4.26 -12.76 39.55
CA ILE A 842 4.44 -14.19 39.33
C ILE A 842 4.28 -14.93 40.66
N ASN A 843 3.56 -16.05 40.65
CA ASN A 843 3.45 -16.96 41.79
C ASN A 843 3.54 -18.42 41.35
N VAL A 844 4.04 -19.28 42.22
CA VAL A 844 4.08 -20.73 42.02
C VAL A 844 3.37 -21.40 43.19
N GLU A 845 2.34 -22.17 42.88
CA GLU A 845 1.56 -22.91 43.86
C GLU A 845 1.77 -24.40 43.65
N VAL A 846 1.93 -25.16 44.73
CA VAL A 846 2.12 -26.60 44.69
C VAL A 846 1.13 -27.25 45.63
N ASP A 847 0.35 -28.19 45.12
CA ASP A 847 -0.48 -29.10 45.92
C ASP A 847 -0.11 -30.57 45.68
N GLU A 848 -0.83 -31.50 46.31
CA GLU A 848 -0.54 -32.94 46.22
C GLU A 848 -0.79 -33.51 44.81
N SER A 849 -1.46 -32.78 43.92
CA SER A 849 -1.97 -33.24 42.62
C SER A 849 -1.49 -32.42 41.42
N ALA A 850 -1.05 -31.17 41.63
CA ALA A 850 -0.58 -30.29 40.57
C ALA A 850 0.47 -29.27 41.03
N PHE A 851 1.28 -28.86 40.08
CA PHE A 851 2.11 -27.67 40.09
C PHE A 851 1.41 -26.57 39.28
N THR A 852 1.17 -25.40 39.86
CA THR A 852 0.49 -24.28 39.18
C THR A 852 1.43 -23.10 39.03
N TYR A 853 1.67 -22.66 37.80
CA TYR A 853 2.43 -21.47 37.47
C TYR A 853 1.49 -20.31 37.15
N VAL A 854 1.49 -19.29 38.00
CA VAL A 854 0.61 -18.14 37.94
C VAL A 854 1.41 -16.91 37.52
N HIS A 855 0.96 -16.18 36.50
CA HIS A 855 1.58 -14.92 36.08
C HIS A 855 0.52 -13.89 35.69
N ALA A 856 0.82 -12.60 35.83
CA ALA A 856 0.01 -11.57 35.20
C ALA A 856 0.18 -11.60 33.68
N SER A 857 -0.88 -11.20 32.99
CA SER A 857 -0.92 -10.91 31.56
C SER A 857 -1.51 -9.52 31.40
N ASN A 858 -0.83 -8.65 30.68
CA ASN A 858 -1.36 -7.34 30.34
C ASN A 858 -2.56 -7.55 29.42
N ALA A 859 -3.73 -7.16 29.90
CA ALA A 859 -5.00 -7.34 29.21
C ALA A 859 -5.34 -6.14 28.31
N VAL A 860 -4.53 -5.07 28.37
CA VAL A 860 -4.69 -3.86 27.55
C VAL A 860 -3.84 -3.97 26.28
N ASP A 861 -2.66 -4.58 26.36
CA ASP A 861 -1.76 -4.77 25.23
C ASP A 861 -1.91 -6.15 24.57
N GLY A 862 -2.71 -6.19 23.51
CA GLY A 862 -2.92 -7.39 22.70
C GLY A 862 -1.72 -7.81 21.85
N SER A 863 -0.65 -7.00 21.79
CA SER A 863 0.58 -7.35 21.08
C SER A 863 1.53 -8.21 21.92
N LEU A 864 1.27 -8.43 23.20
CA LEU A 864 2.14 -9.30 24.01
C LEU A 864 1.79 -10.78 23.86
N VAL A 865 2.79 -11.59 23.53
CA VAL A 865 2.69 -13.04 23.47
C VAL A 865 3.37 -13.65 24.70
N TYR A 866 2.60 -14.45 25.45
CA TYR A 866 3.08 -15.18 26.62
C TYR A 866 3.26 -16.66 26.26
N ARG A 867 4.48 -17.18 26.40
CA ARG A 867 4.80 -18.61 26.18
C ARG A 867 5.39 -19.22 27.43
N LEU A 868 4.88 -20.38 27.85
CA LEU A 868 5.51 -21.20 28.87
C LEU A 868 6.34 -22.29 28.21
N LEU A 869 7.65 -22.22 28.40
CA LEU A 869 8.59 -23.23 27.94
C LEU A 869 8.80 -24.27 29.03
N GLU A 870 8.51 -25.53 28.72
CA GLU A 870 8.70 -26.67 29.59
C GLU A 870 9.92 -27.49 29.16
N ARG A 871 10.74 -27.90 30.14
CA ARG A 871 11.90 -28.80 29.95
C ARG A 871 12.01 -29.79 31.10
N THR A 872 12.58 -30.97 30.84
CA THR A 872 12.93 -31.96 31.88
C THR A 872 14.38 -31.83 32.38
N ASN A 873 15.16 -30.92 31.79
CA ASN A 873 16.56 -30.67 32.12
C ASN A 873 16.95 -29.21 31.76
N LEU A 874 17.64 -28.52 32.69
CA LEU A 874 18.04 -27.11 32.58
C LEU A 874 19.14 -26.82 31.54
N VAL A 875 19.90 -27.83 31.11
CA VAL A 875 21.09 -27.67 30.26
C VAL A 875 20.86 -28.21 28.84
N THR A 876 20.07 -29.28 28.70
CA THR A 876 19.84 -29.98 27.42
C THR A 876 18.41 -30.52 27.34
N GLY A 877 17.70 -30.33 26.23
CA GLY A 877 16.38 -30.93 26.03
C GLY A 877 15.56 -30.23 24.93
N ILE A 878 14.54 -30.92 24.42
CA ILE A 878 13.53 -30.31 23.56
C ILE A 878 12.66 -29.44 24.46
N SER A 879 12.42 -28.18 24.06
CA SER A 879 11.49 -27.31 24.77
C SER A 879 10.10 -27.60 24.23
N ASN A 880 9.16 -27.97 25.10
CA ASN A 880 7.74 -27.96 24.74
C ASN A 880 7.18 -26.57 25.08
N THR A 881 6.24 -26.07 24.29
CA THR A 881 5.59 -24.77 24.52
C THR A 881 4.15 -24.99 24.93
N ASN A 882 3.72 -24.36 26.03
CA ASN A 882 2.32 -24.32 26.50
C ASN A 882 1.72 -25.72 26.76
N ASN A 883 2.53 -26.66 27.26
CA ASN A 883 2.14 -28.04 27.53
C ASN A 883 1.58 -28.23 28.96
N TRP A 884 0.80 -27.27 29.44
CA TRP A 884 0.03 -27.41 30.68
C TRP A 884 -1.11 -28.43 30.50
N ASP A 885 -1.68 -28.94 31.59
CA ASP A 885 -2.87 -29.79 31.56
C ASP A 885 -4.16 -28.97 31.49
N SER A 886 -4.15 -27.77 32.10
CA SER A 886 -5.23 -26.80 31.97
C SER A 886 -4.74 -25.38 32.27
N GLN A 887 -5.46 -24.38 31.77
CA GLN A 887 -5.19 -22.97 32.00
C GLN A 887 -6.47 -22.26 32.42
N THR A 888 -6.38 -21.34 33.38
CA THR A 888 -7.49 -20.51 33.82
C THR A 888 -7.10 -19.03 33.84
N PHE A 889 -8.08 -18.16 33.59
CA PHE A 889 -7.91 -16.71 33.53
C PHE A 889 -8.74 -16.05 34.63
N GLY A 890 -8.09 -15.24 35.46
CA GLY A 890 -8.74 -14.36 36.43
C GLY A 890 -9.32 -13.09 35.78
N PRO A 891 -10.15 -12.33 36.50
CA PRO A 891 -10.62 -11.03 36.03
C PRO A 891 -9.45 -10.06 35.87
N ALA A 892 -9.54 -9.17 34.89
CA ALA A 892 -8.58 -8.09 34.73
C ALA A 892 -8.78 -7.03 35.84
N ILE A 893 -7.71 -6.71 36.58
CA ILE A 893 -7.66 -5.64 37.58
C ILE A 893 -6.52 -4.71 37.18
N ASP A 894 -6.80 -3.41 37.09
CA ASP A 894 -5.83 -2.39 36.69
C ASP A 894 -5.10 -2.68 35.35
N GLY A 895 -5.81 -3.32 34.42
CA GLY A 895 -5.28 -3.66 33.10
C GLY A 895 -4.54 -5.00 33.01
N TYR A 896 -4.47 -5.79 34.09
CA TYR A 896 -3.81 -7.10 34.09
C TYR A 896 -4.74 -8.23 34.53
N ALA A 897 -4.71 -9.34 33.80
CA ALA A 897 -5.40 -10.57 34.15
C ALA A 897 -4.41 -11.61 34.69
N MET A 898 -4.74 -12.29 35.78
CA MET A 898 -3.91 -13.39 36.28
C MET A 898 -4.18 -14.66 35.47
N VAL A 899 -3.13 -15.30 34.96
CA VAL A 899 -3.19 -16.54 34.20
C VAL A 899 -2.58 -17.66 35.04
N SER A 900 -3.37 -18.69 35.34
CA SER A 900 -2.94 -19.86 36.11
C SER A 900 -2.81 -21.06 35.20
N ASN A 901 -1.60 -21.63 35.12
CA ASN A 901 -1.25 -22.75 34.26
C ASN A 901 -0.97 -23.97 35.12
N HIS A 902 -1.81 -25.01 35.02
CA HIS A 902 -1.75 -26.20 35.86
C HIS A 902 -1.00 -27.32 35.16
N TYR A 903 -0.03 -27.91 35.84
CA TYR A 903 0.78 -29.05 35.40
C TYR A 903 0.60 -30.20 36.40
N GLY A 904 0.14 -31.34 35.94
CA GLY A 904 0.00 -32.54 36.74
C GLY A 904 1.35 -33.11 37.16
N VAL A 905 1.42 -33.68 38.35
CA VAL A 905 2.64 -34.27 38.93
C VAL A 905 2.88 -35.69 38.40
N GLY A 906 2.77 -35.89 37.08
CA GLY A 906 2.88 -37.21 36.42
C GLY A 906 4.22 -37.94 36.64
N ASP A 907 4.45 -39.05 35.93
CA ASP A 907 5.62 -39.95 36.12
C ASP A 907 7.02 -39.32 35.89
N GLU A 908 7.09 -38.03 35.57
CA GLU A 908 8.33 -37.31 35.35
C GLU A 908 8.94 -36.85 36.68
N GLY A 909 10.17 -37.32 36.98
CA GLY A 909 10.83 -37.02 38.25
C GLY A 909 11.24 -35.55 38.47
N GLN A 910 11.20 -34.70 37.43
CA GLN A 910 11.46 -33.26 37.51
C GLN A 910 10.97 -32.53 36.24
N ARG A 911 10.46 -31.30 36.41
CA ARG A 911 10.04 -30.38 35.33
C ARG A 911 10.54 -28.97 35.63
N PHE A 912 10.92 -28.24 34.60
CA PHE A 912 11.38 -26.84 34.64
C PHE A 912 10.50 -26.01 33.72
N ILE A 913 10.02 -24.88 34.22
CA ILE A 913 9.10 -23.99 33.50
C ILE A 913 9.74 -22.60 33.42
N GLN A 914 9.72 -22.02 32.24
CA GLN A 914 10.17 -20.66 31.97
C GLN A 914 9.04 -19.90 31.28
N LEU A 915 8.68 -18.72 31.81
CA LEU A 915 7.83 -17.77 31.11
C LEU A 915 8.68 -16.95 30.13
N GLN A 916 8.23 -16.86 28.90
CA GLN A 916 8.77 -16.00 27.86
C GLN A 916 7.68 -15.01 27.46
N VAL A 917 8.04 -13.73 27.44
CA VAL A 917 7.20 -12.65 26.93
C VAL A 917 7.91 -12.06 25.71
N GLU A 918 7.18 -11.90 24.62
CA GLU A 918 7.66 -11.27 23.39
C GLU A 918 6.58 -10.36 22.78
N PRO A 919 6.95 -9.26 22.13
CA PRO A 919 6.00 -8.49 21.31
C PRO A 919 5.65 -9.30 20.05
N PHE A 920 4.42 -9.10 19.55
CA PHE A 920 3.84 -9.77 18.38
C PHE A 920 4.52 -9.36 17.07
#